data_AF-A0A925HNC5-F1
#
_entry.id   AF-A0A925HNC5-F1
#
_cell.length_a   1.000
_cell.length_b   1.000
_cell.length_c   1.000
_cell.angle_alpha   90.00
_cell.angle_beta   90.00
_cell.angle_gamma   90.00
#
_symmetry.space_group_name_H-M   'P 1'
#
loop_
_entity.id
_entity.type
_entity.pdbx_description
1 polymer ?
#
loop_
_entity_poly.entity_id
_entity_poly.type
_entity_poly.pdbx_seq_one_letter_code
_entity_poly.pdbx_strand_id
1 'polypeptide(L)'
;MKTAHICFLWHMHQPYYTDPVAGSASMPWVRLHATKAYYDMAYGLEKFPSVKATFNFTPSLLRQLQEVGSGTVRDLFLEYAQRPAADLRPEEKAFLIRHFFSANWATMVRPYPRYHELLVKRGADVYGHDLERIARQFSTQDLLDLQTWHNLAWFGYGAVSRYPRLAALRKKNRGFTEEEKQEVLALQLVAVQDIVPLYRRLMEREQIELTTTPFFHPILPLVIDTDFTRRARPDLPLPSRFHAPEDAETQLQRAVEFHRATFGRAPVGLWPSEGSVCPELIPMLPKVGLRWLATDEGILARSLAAAQQPWQRHRDLYQPYQVGSENQDVTILFRDREISDAFGFVYHKTTPEMAAEDVLRRLRQIIYDTPQEHVTIAIVLDGENPWEHYHEGGEQFLSLLYKACSTGALDSDAVRATTATISEALQVSPATHRISHLHSGSWINQDYKIWIGHQEDNRGWDLVGQTRSRLAEISSSLPSDRAQAAWDELYAAEGSDWFWWYGDDFDTDYKAEFDRLFRTHLRNVWTIAGLTPPEQLNQPICHLRGVPDADLVTMPLALLNPSIDGHVTDFFEWRGAGRIKTQPPLGAMWKAEGIWTDIQFGWSLDQLYLRLDPDEQSRPRQAEFTVELQMQTPEHLYRLSFSLEPSEPNQFVLSQKLVSGPWQEIGSYQSICHQNIIELAVPFKELQLIAGQELHMTILVLEHHLEIARYPHHKPATFKVPGPEFEANLWRV
;
A
#
# COMPACT_ATOMS: atom_id res chain seq x y z
N MET A 1 31.78 35.55 13.23
CA MET A 1 32.02 34.18 12.72
C MET A 1 30.67 33.67 12.28
N LYS A 2 30.53 33.29 11.00
CA LYS A 2 29.29 32.77 10.46
C LYS A 2 29.09 31.32 10.90
N THR A 3 27.88 30.96 11.26
CA THR A 3 27.53 29.59 11.69
C THR A 3 26.52 28.99 10.74
N ALA A 4 26.69 27.71 10.39
CA ALA A 4 25.79 26.97 9.52
C ALA A 4 25.40 25.64 10.15
N HIS A 5 24.10 25.39 10.26
CA HIS A 5 23.53 24.12 10.70
C HIS A 5 22.94 23.37 9.52
N ILE A 6 23.51 22.21 9.23
CA ILE A 6 23.03 21.28 8.19
C ILE A 6 22.08 20.30 8.87
N CYS A 7 20.79 20.41 8.53
CA CYS A 7 19.72 19.66 9.16
C CYS A 7 19.19 18.62 8.18
N PHE A 8 19.66 17.37 8.30
CA PHE A 8 19.07 16.26 7.58
C PHE A 8 17.75 15.85 8.25
N LEU A 9 16.68 15.71 7.47
CA LEU A 9 15.44 15.06 7.87
C LEU A 9 15.17 13.90 6.91
N TRP A 10 15.22 12.69 7.45
CA TRP A 10 14.92 11.47 6.71
C TRP A 10 13.51 10.97 7.05
N HIS A 11 12.62 10.99 6.06
CA HIS A 11 11.24 10.57 6.23
C HIS A 11 11.06 9.08 5.96
N MET A 12 10.71 8.31 6.99
CA MET A 12 10.49 6.86 6.90
C MET A 12 9.00 6.56 6.86
N HIS A 13 8.55 6.03 5.72
CA HIS A 13 7.15 5.76 5.51
C HIS A 13 6.91 4.48 4.72
N GLN A 14 5.80 3.83 5.05
CA GLN A 14 5.13 2.81 4.24
C GLN A 14 3.61 2.96 4.44
N PRO A 15 2.81 2.77 3.37
CA PRO A 15 1.37 2.58 3.46
C PRO A 15 1.01 1.49 4.47
N TYR A 16 -0.21 1.53 5.01
CA TYR A 16 -0.70 0.47 5.89
C TYR A 16 -1.13 -0.75 5.06
N TYR A 17 -0.23 -1.71 4.87
CA TYR A 17 -0.45 -2.91 4.04
C TYR A 17 -1.25 -4.01 4.73
N THR A 18 -1.42 -3.90 6.05
CA THR A 18 -2.15 -4.87 6.85
C THR A 18 -3.65 -4.72 6.58
N ASP A 19 -4.30 -5.83 6.24
CA ASP A 19 -5.75 -5.99 6.42
C ASP A 19 -6.00 -6.53 7.85
N PRO A 20 -6.52 -5.70 8.78
CA PRO A 20 -6.72 -6.10 10.16
C PRO A 20 -7.75 -7.22 10.34
N VAL A 21 -8.71 -7.34 9.41
CA VAL A 21 -9.72 -8.40 9.45
C VAL A 21 -9.11 -9.74 9.01
N ALA A 22 -8.31 -9.74 7.95
CA ALA A 22 -7.62 -10.95 7.48
C ALA A 22 -6.39 -11.34 8.33
N GLY A 23 -5.87 -10.39 9.13
CA GLY A 23 -4.66 -10.57 9.93
C GLY A 23 -3.42 -10.82 9.07
N SER A 24 -3.35 -10.18 7.90
CA SER A 24 -2.22 -10.35 6.96
C SER A 24 -1.86 -9.07 6.22
N ALA A 25 -0.56 -8.89 6.00
CA ALA A 25 0.00 -7.87 5.12
C ALA A 25 0.30 -8.51 3.76
N SER A 26 -0.25 -7.91 2.69
CA SER A 26 -0.11 -8.45 1.33
C SER A 26 1.18 -8.06 0.63
N MET A 27 1.89 -7.04 1.14
CA MET A 27 3.14 -6.53 0.59
C MET A 27 4.29 -6.61 1.60
N PRO A 28 5.53 -6.85 1.13
CA PRO A 28 6.65 -7.19 2.01
C PRO A 28 7.47 -5.96 2.47
N TRP A 29 7.11 -4.77 2.00
CA TRP A 29 8.00 -3.60 2.00
C TRP A 29 8.41 -3.15 3.40
N VAL A 30 7.51 -3.24 4.39
CA VAL A 30 7.83 -2.97 5.80
C VAL A 30 8.99 -3.85 6.28
N ARG A 31 8.93 -5.16 6.03
CA ARG A 31 10.00 -6.11 6.43
C ARG A 31 11.27 -5.89 5.62
N LEU A 32 11.14 -5.71 4.31
CA LEU A 32 12.30 -5.64 3.42
C LEU A 32 13.09 -4.34 3.64
N HIS A 33 12.44 -3.18 3.69
CA HIS A 33 13.11 -1.90 4.00
C HIS A 33 13.67 -1.86 5.42
N ALA A 34 13.05 -2.52 6.39
CA ALA A 34 13.63 -2.67 7.73
C ALA A 34 15.00 -3.34 7.69
N THR A 35 15.24 -4.31 6.82
CA THR A 35 16.54 -5.02 6.76
C THR A 35 17.64 -4.24 6.03
N LYS A 36 17.29 -3.11 5.39
CA LYS A 36 18.20 -2.23 4.64
C LYS A 36 18.02 -0.80 5.06
N ALA A 37 17.18 -0.02 4.39
CA ALA A 37 17.07 1.43 4.56
C ALA A 37 17.05 1.87 6.03
N TYR A 38 16.07 1.41 6.81
CA TYR A 38 15.89 1.84 8.19
C TYR A 38 17.07 1.43 9.08
N TYR A 39 17.54 0.19 8.93
CA TYR A 39 18.64 -0.33 9.73
C TYR A 39 19.99 0.31 9.36
N ASP A 40 20.24 0.45 8.06
CA ASP A 40 21.48 0.96 7.49
C ASP A 40 21.70 2.42 7.86
N MET A 41 20.66 3.26 7.82
CA MET A 41 20.82 4.67 8.14
C MET A 41 21.17 4.91 9.61
N ALA A 42 20.52 4.18 10.51
CA ALA A 42 20.88 4.20 11.91
C ALA A 42 22.30 3.65 12.15
N TYR A 43 22.67 2.53 11.52
CA TYR A 43 24.01 1.96 11.61
C TYR A 43 25.09 2.88 11.05
N GLY A 44 24.83 3.54 9.92
CA GLY A 44 25.72 4.52 9.30
C GLY A 44 26.03 5.67 10.26
N LEU A 45 25.01 6.21 10.94
CA LEU A 45 25.20 7.27 11.94
C LEU A 45 25.95 6.81 13.19
N GLU A 46 25.85 5.54 13.61
CA GLU A 46 26.63 5.02 14.73
C GLU A 46 28.14 5.13 14.50
N LYS A 47 28.59 5.06 13.25
CA LYS A 47 30.00 5.22 12.88
C LYS A 47 30.49 6.66 13.00
N PHE A 48 29.60 7.65 13.09
CA PHE A 48 29.92 9.08 13.15
C PHE A 48 29.20 9.79 14.32
N PRO A 49 29.60 9.57 15.58
CA PRO A 49 28.86 10.06 16.76
C PRO A 49 28.67 11.58 16.85
N SER A 50 29.52 12.38 16.17
CA SER A 50 29.39 13.85 16.13
C SER A 50 28.40 14.34 15.05
N VAL A 51 28.01 13.47 14.11
CA VAL A 51 27.01 13.79 13.10
C VAL A 51 25.62 13.63 13.69
N LYS A 52 24.81 14.67 13.55
CA LYS A 52 23.43 14.73 14.03
C LYS A 52 22.44 14.76 12.88
N ALA A 53 21.27 14.18 13.07
CA ALA A 53 20.21 14.12 12.06
C ALA A 53 18.83 14.02 12.71
N THR A 54 17.81 14.40 11.96
CA THR A 54 16.41 14.20 12.33
C THR A 54 15.86 13.03 11.53
N PHE A 55 15.14 12.13 12.19
CA PHE A 55 14.38 11.08 11.53
C PHE A 55 12.90 11.28 11.81
N ASN A 56 12.10 11.04 10.79
CA ASN A 56 10.66 11.01 10.91
C ASN A 56 10.19 9.58 10.68
N PHE A 57 9.36 9.07 11.58
CA PHE A 57 8.69 7.80 11.38
C PHE A 57 7.18 8.02 11.37
N THR A 58 6.54 7.51 10.32
CA THR A 58 5.07 7.48 10.28
C THR A 58 4.53 6.47 11.29
N PRO A 59 3.47 6.81 12.05
CA PRO A 59 2.92 5.89 13.05
C PRO A 59 2.41 4.57 12.44
N SER A 60 1.82 4.61 11.23
CA SER A 60 1.42 3.41 10.48
C SER A 60 2.58 2.46 10.18
N LEU A 61 3.76 2.98 9.81
CA LEU A 61 4.97 2.16 9.62
C LEU A 61 5.41 1.52 10.94
N LEU A 62 5.49 2.30 12.01
CA LEU A 62 5.90 1.79 13.33
C LEU A 62 4.93 0.72 13.86
N ARG A 63 3.62 0.90 13.65
CA ARG A 63 2.60 -0.11 13.97
C ARG A 63 2.88 -1.41 13.20
N GLN A 64 3.11 -1.33 11.88
CA GLN A 64 3.40 -2.52 11.07
C GLN A 64 4.71 -3.20 11.46
N LEU A 65 5.76 -2.45 11.83
CA LEU A 65 7.01 -3.02 12.35
C LEU A 65 6.78 -3.82 13.63
N GLN A 66 5.89 -3.34 14.53
CA GLN A 66 5.50 -4.06 15.74
C GLN A 66 4.64 -5.30 15.41
N GLU A 67 3.68 -5.18 14.50
CA GLU A 67 2.80 -6.26 14.04
C GLU A 67 3.59 -7.41 13.40
N VAL A 68 4.45 -7.09 12.42
CA VAL A 68 5.31 -8.07 11.73
C VAL A 68 6.38 -8.60 12.67
N GLY A 69 7.02 -7.74 13.46
CA GLY A 69 8.08 -8.13 14.40
C GLY A 69 7.59 -9.06 15.52
N SER A 70 6.35 -8.90 15.98
CA SER A 70 5.74 -9.79 16.98
C SER A 70 5.14 -11.07 16.38
N GLY A 71 4.94 -11.11 15.05
CA GLY A 71 4.22 -12.19 14.37
C GLY A 71 2.70 -12.13 14.55
N THR A 72 2.15 -11.00 15.01
CA THR A 72 0.69 -10.81 15.15
C THR A 72 0.00 -10.72 13.79
N VAL A 73 0.71 -10.18 12.78
CA VAL A 73 0.25 -10.12 11.38
C VAL A 73 1.11 -11.03 10.52
N ARG A 74 0.46 -11.77 9.61
CA ARG A 74 1.13 -12.64 8.65
C ARG A 74 1.61 -11.82 7.44
N ASP A 75 2.91 -11.81 7.17
CA ASP A 75 3.46 -11.31 5.90
C ASP A 75 3.38 -12.43 4.85
N LEU A 76 2.60 -12.21 3.77
CA LEU A 76 2.35 -13.24 2.75
C LEU A 76 3.62 -13.64 1.98
N PHE A 77 4.53 -12.71 1.72
CA PHE A 77 5.80 -13.01 1.08
C PHE A 77 6.69 -13.85 2.00
N LEU A 78 6.68 -13.56 3.30
CA LEU A 78 7.39 -14.34 4.29
C LEU A 78 6.79 -15.75 4.41
N GLU A 79 5.46 -15.90 4.44
CA GLU A 79 4.78 -17.20 4.48
C GLU A 79 5.23 -18.10 3.31
N TYR A 80 5.24 -17.55 2.09
CA TYR A 80 5.68 -18.30 0.91
C TYR A 80 7.20 -18.49 0.83
N ALA A 81 8.00 -17.59 1.40
CA ALA A 81 9.43 -17.82 1.55
C ALA A 81 9.74 -18.94 2.56
N GLN A 82 8.94 -19.08 3.61
CA GLN A 82 9.13 -20.09 4.65
C GLN A 82 8.78 -21.50 4.19
N ARG A 83 7.78 -21.67 3.31
CA ARG A 83 7.38 -22.98 2.78
C ARG A 83 8.58 -23.72 2.17
N PRO A 84 8.83 -25.00 2.51
CA PRO A 84 9.87 -25.79 1.86
C PRO A 84 9.67 -25.79 0.34
N ALA A 85 10.74 -25.63 -0.43
CA ALA A 85 10.63 -25.46 -1.89
C ALA A 85 10.00 -26.68 -2.58
N ALA A 86 10.15 -27.87 -1.98
CA ALA A 86 9.55 -29.12 -2.45
C ALA A 86 8.03 -29.15 -2.29
N ASP A 87 7.50 -28.41 -1.32
CA ASP A 87 6.09 -28.45 -0.90
C ASP A 87 5.26 -27.30 -1.49
N LEU A 88 5.89 -26.42 -2.29
CA LEU A 88 5.21 -25.30 -2.94
C LEU A 88 4.14 -25.80 -3.93
N ARG A 89 2.93 -25.27 -3.78
CA ARG A 89 1.82 -25.49 -4.73
C ARG A 89 2.05 -24.74 -6.05
N PRO A 90 1.44 -25.15 -7.19
CA PRO A 90 1.64 -24.50 -8.49
C PRO A 90 1.49 -22.97 -8.47
N GLU A 91 0.46 -22.46 -7.78
CA GLU A 91 0.17 -21.05 -7.61
C GLU A 91 1.20 -20.33 -6.73
N GLU A 92 1.73 -20.99 -5.71
CA GLU A 92 2.80 -20.44 -4.85
C GLU A 92 4.12 -20.36 -5.64
N LYS A 93 4.39 -21.33 -6.50
CA LYS A 93 5.53 -21.26 -7.42
C LYS A 93 5.37 -20.10 -8.39
N ALA A 94 4.19 -19.95 -8.99
CA ALA A 94 3.89 -18.84 -9.90
C ALA A 94 4.01 -17.47 -9.19
N PHE A 95 3.64 -17.41 -7.90
CA PHE A 95 3.81 -16.23 -7.06
C PHE A 95 5.29 -15.86 -6.90
N LEU A 96 6.14 -16.82 -6.54
CA LEU A 96 7.59 -16.63 -6.44
C LEU A 96 8.17 -16.14 -7.77
N ILE A 97 7.79 -16.78 -8.89
CA ILE A 97 8.23 -16.35 -10.23
C ILE A 97 7.83 -14.90 -10.51
N ARG A 98 6.64 -14.46 -10.12
CA ARG A 98 6.20 -13.08 -10.33
C ARG A 98 6.97 -12.08 -9.46
N HIS A 99 7.04 -12.34 -8.16
CA HIS A 99 7.36 -11.30 -7.17
C HIS A 99 8.73 -11.43 -6.50
N PHE A 100 9.37 -12.60 -6.54
CA PHE A 100 10.66 -12.78 -5.86
C PHE A 100 11.84 -12.17 -6.64
N PHE A 101 11.55 -11.33 -7.62
CA PHE A 101 12.49 -10.42 -8.29
C PHE A 101 12.13 -8.95 -8.09
N SER A 102 11.17 -8.62 -7.21
CA SER A 102 10.84 -7.25 -6.86
C SER A 102 11.94 -6.68 -5.95
N ALA A 103 12.96 -6.17 -6.61
CA ALA A 103 14.13 -5.47 -6.10
C ALA A 103 14.78 -4.74 -7.29
N ASN A 104 15.61 -3.73 -7.06
CA ASN A 104 16.33 -3.11 -8.17
C ASN A 104 17.27 -4.11 -8.88
N TRP A 105 16.99 -4.44 -10.14
CA TRP A 105 17.77 -5.47 -10.85
C TRP A 105 19.22 -5.10 -11.07
N ALA A 106 19.54 -3.82 -11.27
CA ALA A 106 20.90 -3.39 -11.57
C ALA A 106 21.83 -3.53 -10.36
N THR A 107 21.34 -3.23 -9.16
CA THR A 107 22.14 -3.13 -7.94
C THR A 107 21.91 -4.28 -6.96
N MET A 108 20.79 -5.01 -7.06
CA MET A 108 20.41 -6.04 -6.08
C MET A 108 20.22 -7.43 -6.68
N VAL A 109 20.02 -7.56 -8.00
CA VAL A 109 19.85 -8.89 -8.66
C VAL A 109 21.08 -9.26 -9.49
N ARG A 110 21.40 -8.44 -10.51
CA ARG A 110 22.51 -8.67 -11.44
C ARG A 110 23.89 -8.84 -10.79
N PRO A 111 24.21 -8.19 -9.65
CA PRO A 111 25.49 -8.40 -8.98
C PRO A 111 25.68 -9.81 -8.40
N TYR A 112 24.61 -10.59 -8.23
CA TYR A 112 24.67 -11.94 -7.68
C TYR A 112 24.43 -12.98 -8.79
N PRO A 113 25.48 -13.74 -9.21
CA PRO A 113 25.41 -14.56 -10.42
C PRO A 113 24.24 -15.55 -10.48
N ARG A 114 23.93 -16.23 -9.37
CA ARG A 114 22.82 -17.19 -9.35
C ARG A 114 21.47 -16.51 -9.37
N TYR A 115 21.29 -15.40 -8.66
CA TYR A 115 20.03 -14.67 -8.66
C TYR A 115 19.73 -14.10 -10.05
N HIS A 116 20.77 -13.58 -10.73
CA HIS A 116 20.68 -13.13 -12.11
C HIS A 116 20.34 -14.29 -13.08
N GLU A 117 20.96 -15.46 -12.94
CA GLU A 117 20.64 -16.66 -13.73
C GLU A 117 19.16 -17.03 -13.61
N LEU A 118 18.60 -16.97 -12.40
CA LEU A 118 17.17 -17.24 -12.15
C LEU A 118 16.27 -16.19 -12.79
N LEU A 119 16.66 -14.91 -12.79
CA LEU A 119 15.94 -13.84 -13.48
C LEU A 119 15.95 -14.06 -15.00
N VAL A 120 17.11 -14.42 -15.58
CA VAL A 120 17.23 -14.74 -17.01
C VAL A 120 16.34 -15.93 -17.37
N LYS A 121 16.29 -16.96 -16.50
CA LYS A 121 15.41 -18.12 -16.67
C LYS A 121 13.94 -17.76 -16.60
N ARG A 122 13.56 -16.82 -15.72
CA ARG A 122 12.19 -16.28 -15.61
C ARG A 122 11.77 -15.51 -16.86
N GLY A 123 12.73 -14.80 -17.47
CA GLY A 123 12.49 -13.82 -18.54
C GLY A 123 12.32 -12.41 -17.99
N ALA A 124 12.47 -11.38 -18.83
CA ALA A 124 12.38 -9.97 -18.40
C ALA A 124 10.94 -9.46 -18.28
N ASP A 125 9.99 -10.07 -18.99
CA ASP A 125 8.57 -9.71 -18.94
C ASP A 125 7.74 -10.93 -18.50
N VAL A 126 6.78 -10.70 -17.62
CA VAL A 126 5.84 -11.70 -17.08
C VAL A 126 4.38 -11.30 -17.32
N TYR A 127 4.13 -10.13 -17.92
CA TYR A 127 2.80 -9.65 -18.21
C TYR A 127 2.14 -10.46 -19.33
N GLY A 128 0.88 -10.87 -19.12
CA GLY A 128 0.13 -11.69 -20.07
C GLY A 128 0.68 -13.11 -20.27
N HIS A 129 1.61 -13.56 -19.43
CA HIS A 129 2.18 -14.90 -19.50
C HIS A 129 1.56 -15.85 -18.47
N ASP A 130 1.42 -17.12 -18.85
CA ASP A 130 1.08 -18.21 -17.93
C ASP A 130 2.26 -18.49 -16.99
N LEU A 131 2.17 -17.93 -15.79
CA LEU A 131 3.23 -18.01 -14.77
C LEU A 131 3.36 -19.39 -14.16
N GLU A 132 2.30 -20.20 -14.10
CA GLU A 132 2.40 -21.59 -13.67
C GLU A 132 3.22 -22.41 -14.68
N ARG A 133 3.01 -22.18 -15.98
CA ARG A 133 3.81 -22.83 -17.02
C ARG A 133 5.27 -22.42 -16.96
N ILE A 134 5.58 -21.15 -16.70
CA ILE A 134 6.96 -20.69 -16.48
C ILE A 134 7.55 -21.38 -15.23
N ALA A 135 6.79 -21.40 -14.13
CA ALA A 135 7.21 -22.02 -12.88
C ALA A 135 7.55 -23.51 -13.01
N ARG A 136 6.88 -24.27 -13.90
CA ARG A 136 7.21 -25.68 -14.17
C ARG A 136 8.62 -25.89 -14.73
N GLN A 137 9.25 -24.86 -15.27
CA GLN A 137 10.63 -24.93 -15.77
C GLN A 137 11.66 -24.83 -14.64
N PHE A 138 11.26 -24.38 -13.45
CA PHE A 138 12.12 -24.24 -12.29
C PHE A 138 12.17 -25.55 -11.50
N SER A 139 13.39 -26.03 -11.21
CA SER A 139 13.58 -27.16 -10.32
C SER A 139 13.32 -26.75 -8.86
N THR A 140 13.15 -27.74 -7.97
CA THR A 140 13.06 -27.48 -6.53
C THR A 140 14.24 -26.66 -6.00
N GLN A 141 15.46 -26.95 -6.46
CA GLN A 141 16.65 -26.18 -6.07
C GLN A 141 16.66 -24.76 -6.66
N ASP A 142 16.11 -24.55 -7.87
CA ASP A 142 15.96 -23.19 -8.41
C ASP A 142 15.01 -22.34 -7.57
N LEU A 143 13.90 -22.94 -7.11
CA LEU A 143 12.93 -22.26 -6.25
C LEU A 143 13.51 -21.99 -4.85
N LEU A 144 14.24 -22.95 -4.27
CA LEU A 144 14.92 -22.77 -2.99
C LEU A 144 15.98 -21.66 -3.06
N ASP A 145 16.79 -21.65 -4.13
CA ASP A 145 17.76 -20.59 -4.37
C ASP A 145 17.07 -19.24 -4.58
N LEU A 146 15.92 -19.19 -5.28
CA LEU A 146 15.12 -17.99 -5.48
C LEU A 146 14.54 -17.45 -4.16
N GLN A 147 13.91 -18.31 -3.36
CA GLN A 147 13.38 -17.95 -2.04
C GLN A 147 14.48 -17.35 -1.15
N THR A 148 15.66 -17.96 -1.16
CA THR A 148 16.80 -17.49 -0.35
C THR A 148 17.34 -16.18 -0.90
N TRP A 149 17.56 -16.07 -2.21
CA TRP A 149 18.15 -14.88 -2.82
C TRP A 149 17.29 -13.64 -2.74
N HIS A 150 15.98 -13.76 -2.94
CA HIS A 150 15.06 -12.65 -2.78
C HIS A 150 15.28 -11.98 -1.43
N ASN A 151 15.20 -12.76 -0.34
CA ASN A 151 15.34 -12.25 1.02
C ASN A 151 16.79 -11.83 1.35
N LEU A 152 17.79 -12.57 0.87
CA LEU A 152 19.20 -12.28 1.14
C LEU A 152 19.69 -11.00 0.45
N ALA A 153 19.18 -10.69 -0.74
CA ALA A 153 19.53 -9.49 -1.50
C ALA A 153 19.01 -8.20 -0.84
N TRP A 154 17.92 -8.31 -0.07
CA TRP A 154 17.31 -7.18 0.63
C TRP A 154 18.06 -6.74 1.88
N PHE A 155 18.99 -7.52 2.44
CA PHE A 155 19.80 -7.04 3.56
C PHE A 155 20.75 -5.89 3.16
N GLY A 156 20.72 -4.84 3.95
CA GLY A 156 21.57 -3.67 3.80
C GLY A 156 23.02 -3.86 4.26
N TYR A 157 23.85 -2.84 4.02
CA TYR A 157 25.28 -2.88 4.38
C TYR A 157 25.50 -2.97 5.90
N GLY A 158 24.63 -2.33 6.69
CA GLY A 158 24.69 -2.35 8.13
C GLY A 158 24.27 -3.69 8.70
N ALA A 159 23.21 -4.28 8.17
CA ALA A 159 22.79 -5.61 8.58
C ALA A 159 23.86 -6.67 8.24
N VAL A 160 24.42 -6.63 7.03
CA VAL A 160 25.50 -7.54 6.61
C VAL A 160 26.76 -7.37 7.47
N SER A 161 27.08 -6.14 7.87
CA SER A 161 28.20 -5.87 8.77
C SER A 161 28.00 -6.46 10.17
N ARG A 162 26.77 -6.34 10.72
CA ARG A 162 26.44 -6.86 12.06
C ARG A 162 26.28 -8.38 12.09
N TYR A 163 25.86 -8.98 10.98
CA TYR A 163 25.62 -10.42 10.84
C TYR A 163 26.52 -11.03 9.75
N PRO A 164 27.79 -11.36 10.05
CA PRO A 164 28.77 -11.86 9.05
C PRO A 164 28.31 -13.10 8.27
N ARG A 165 27.37 -13.85 8.84
CA ARG A 165 26.74 -15.00 8.18
C ARG A 165 26.05 -14.62 6.87
N LEU A 166 25.42 -13.45 6.79
CA LEU A 166 24.79 -12.95 5.56
C LEU A 166 25.82 -12.80 4.44
N ALA A 167 27.01 -12.28 4.75
CA ALA A 167 28.11 -12.18 3.79
C ALA A 167 28.60 -13.56 3.33
N ALA A 168 28.70 -14.53 4.25
CA ALA A 168 29.08 -15.90 3.93
C ALA A 168 28.07 -16.58 2.98
N LEU A 169 26.76 -16.39 3.22
CA LEU A 169 25.69 -16.89 2.35
C LEU A 169 25.70 -16.23 0.97
N ARG A 170 25.92 -14.90 0.90
CA ARG A 170 26.11 -14.20 -0.38
C ARG A 170 27.27 -14.77 -1.18
N LYS A 171 28.38 -15.11 -0.51
CA LYS A 171 29.54 -15.74 -1.13
C LYS A 171 29.27 -17.18 -1.59
N LYS A 172 28.47 -17.94 -0.83
CA LYS A 172 28.02 -19.30 -1.22
C LYS A 172 27.27 -19.26 -2.55
N ASN A 173 26.41 -18.26 -2.72
CA ASN A 173 25.72 -17.88 -3.96
C ASN A 173 24.73 -18.89 -4.56
N ARG A 174 24.85 -20.20 -4.36
CA ARG A 174 23.93 -21.21 -4.91
C ARG A 174 23.90 -22.46 -4.07
N GLY A 175 22.91 -23.32 -4.33
CA GLY A 175 22.78 -24.59 -3.62
C GLY A 175 22.49 -24.36 -2.14
N PHE A 176 21.62 -23.38 -1.86
CA PHE A 176 21.20 -23.11 -0.48
C PHE A 176 20.42 -24.31 0.06
N THR A 177 20.54 -24.54 1.36
CA THR A 177 19.72 -25.55 2.06
C THR A 177 18.48 -24.90 2.66
N GLU A 178 17.48 -25.72 3.01
CA GLU A 178 16.29 -25.24 3.70
C GLU A 178 16.64 -24.57 5.04
N GLU A 179 17.62 -25.10 5.76
CA GLU A 179 18.09 -24.54 7.03
C GLU A 179 18.74 -23.15 6.84
N GLU A 180 19.53 -22.98 5.78
CA GLU A 180 20.11 -21.67 5.44
C GLU A 180 19.05 -20.65 5.02
N LYS A 181 18.02 -21.10 4.29
CA LYS A 181 16.87 -20.25 3.98
C LYS A 181 16.19 -19.78 5.27
N GLN A 182 15.87 -20.70 6.19
CA GLN A 182 15.26 -20.34 7.47
C GLN A 182 16.16 -19.42 8.31
N GLU A 183 17.48 -19.61 8.27
CA GLU A 183 18.45 -18.72 8.92
C GLU A 183 18.37 -17.28 8.37
N VAL A 184 18.30 -17.10 7.05
CA VAL A 184 18.13 -15.77 6.42
C VAL A 184 16.82 -15.12 6.87
N LEU A 185 15.71 -15.87 6.84
CA LEU A 185 14.39 -15.35 7.23
C LEU A 185 14.32 -15.00 8.72
N ALA A 186 14.93 -15.80 9.59
CA ALA A 186 15.02 -15.51 11.01
C ALA A 186 15.81 -14.22 11.28
N LEU A 187 16.92 -14.01 10.58
CA LEU A 187 17.70 -12.77 10.69
C LEU A 187 16.92 -11.53 10.22
N GLN A 188 15.98 -11.67 9.28
CA GLN A 188 15.13 -10.55 8.88
C GLN A 188 14.19 -10.13 10.01
N LEU A 189 13.59 -11.10 10.70
CA LEU A 189 12.74 -10.81 11.86
C LEU A 189 13.52 -10.15 13.00
N VAL A 190 14.75 -10.60 13.26
CA VAL A 190 15.64 -9.93 14.23
C VAL A 190 15.90 -8.48 13.82
N ALA A 191 16.24 -8.22 12.55
CA ALA A 191 16.48 -6.86 12.07
C ALA A 191 15.23 -5.96 12.18
N VAL A 192 14.03 -6.48 11.90
CA VAL A 192 12.76 -5.76 12.08
C VAL A 192 12.55 -5.40 13.55
N GLN A 193 12.73 -6.34 14.46
CA GLN A 193 12.58 -6.12 15.91
C GLN A 193 13.61 -5.11 16.46
N ASP A 194 14.78 -5.02 15.84
CA ASP A 194 15.86 -4.12 16.25
C ASP A 194 15.65 -2.65 15.87
N ILE A 195 14.76 -2.32 14.91
CA ILE A 195 14.58 -0.95 14.40
C ILE A 195 14.25 0.03 15.53
N VAL A 196 13.14 -0.18 16.24
CA VAL A 196 12.70 0.75 17.30
C VAL A 196 13.76 0.88 18.41
N PRO A 197 14.32 -0.22 18.98
CA PRO A 197 15.41 -0.13 19.95
C PRO A 197 16.64 0.62 19.45
N LEU A 198 17.01 0.45 18.17
CA LEU A 198 18.18 1.10 17.57
C LEU A 198 18.00 2.62 17.54
N TYR A 199 16.89 3.11 17.00
CA TYR A 199 16.58 4.53 16.96
C TYR A 199 16.38 5.14 18.35
N ARG A 200 15.80 4.39 19.30
CA ARG A 200 15.68 4.85 20.69
C ARG A 200 17.05 5.11 21.33
N ARG A 201 18.02 4.21 21.13
CA ARG A 201 19.40 4.40 21.63
C ARG A 201 20.08 5.63 21.02
N LEU A 202 19.87 5.88 19.73
CA LEU A 202 20.39 7.07 19.04
C LEU A 202 19.78 8.36 19.61
N MET A 203 18.48 8.34 19.92
CA MET A 203 17.76 9.47 20.52
C MET A 203 18.19 9.70 21.97
N GLU A 204 18.36 8.63 22.77
CA GLU A 204 18.78 8.69 24.17
C GLU A 204 20.16 9.32 24.35
N ARG A 205 21.07 9.15 23.38
CA ARG A 205 22.39 9.80 23.36
C ARG A 205 22.42 11.17 22.67
N GLU A 206 21.25 11.73 22.36
CA GLU A 206 21.10 13.07 21.76
C GLU A 206 21.83 13.24 20.41
N GLN A 207 22.03 12.13 19.68
CA GLN A 207 22.58 12.19 18.33
C GLN A 207 21.49 12.47 17.29
N ILE A 208 20.28 11.97 17.53
CA ILE A 208 19.15 12.19 16.63
C ILE A 208 17.95 12.77 17.35
N GLU A 209 17.09 13.41 16.56
CA GLU A 209 15.73 13.76 16.93
C GLU A 209 14.77 12.83 16.19
N LEU A 210 13.74 12.33 16.89
CA LEU A 210 12.64 11.57 16.30
C LEU A 210 11.38 12.44 16.23
N THR A 211 10.76 12.46 15.04
CA THR A 211 9.56 13.24 14.74
C THR A 211 8.45 12.35 14.20
N THR A 212 7.25 12.91 14.06
CA THR A 212 6.06 12.17 13.59
C THR A 212 5.41 12.84 12.38
N THR A 213 4.46 12.11 11.81
CA THR A 213 3.54 12.51 10.75
C THR A 213 2.13 12.10 11.18
N PRO A 214 1.02 12.57 10.56
CA PRO A 214 -0.31 12.10 10.88
C PRO A 214 -0.42 10.58 10.72
N PHE A 215 -1.26 9.94 11.54
CA PHE A 215 -1.14 8.51 11.85
C PHE A 215 -1.03 7.60 10.63
N PHE A 216 -1.97 7.72 9.69
CA PHE A 216 -2.04 6.92 8.46
C PHE A 216 -1.59 7.71 7.22
N HIS A 217 -0.78 8.75 7.43
CA HIS A 217 -0.21 9.56 6.36
C HIS A 217 -1.24 10.23 5.39
N PRO A 218 -2.41 10.75 5.85
CA PRO A 218 -3.30 11.52 4.97
C PRO A 218 -2.70 12.87 4.53
N ILE A 219 -3.11 13.35 3.36
CA ILE A 219 -2.94 14.77 2.99
C ILE A 219 -3.89 15.61 3.85
N LEU A 220 -3.44 16.04 5.04
CA LEU A 220 -4.28 16.76 6.01
C LEU A 220 -5.08 17.92 5.41
N PRO A 221 -4.54 18.77 4.52
CA PRO A 221 -5.34 19.81 3.89
C PRO A 221 -6.60 19.28 3.18
N LEU A 222 -6.52 18.12 2.52
CA LEU A 222 -7.67 17.50 1.83
C LEU A 222 -8.65 16.83 2.80
N VAL A 223 -8.15 16.26 3.91
CA VAL A 223 -9.02 15.74 4.98
C VAL A 223 -9.78 16.88 5.67
N ILE A 224 -9.11 18.00 5.94
CA ILE A 224 -9.75 19.20 6.48
C ILE A 224 -10.82 19.70 5.51
N ASP A 225 -10.45 19.94 4.25
CA ASP A 225 -11.39 20.34 3.20
C ASP A 225 -10.81 20.18 1.78
N THR A 226 -11.40 19.27 1.02
CA THR A 226 -11.06 19.07 -0.41
C THR A 226 -11.16 20.33 -1.28
N ASP A 227 -12.02 21.29 -0.93
CA ASP A 227 -12.14 22.55 -1.67
C ASP A 227 -10.89 23.46 -1.52
N PHE A 228 -9.98 23.19 -0.58
CA PHE A 228 -8.71 23.92 -0.48
C PHE A 228 -7.85 23.77 -1.73
N THR A 229 -8.06 22.70 -2.51
CA THR A 229 -7.45 22.51 -3.84
C THR A 229 -7.66 23.71 -4.75
N ARG A 230 -8.83 24.38 -4.67
CA ARG A 230 -9.17 25.53 -5.52
C ARG A 230 -8.24 26.73 -5.32
N ARG A 231 -7.54 26.82 -4.18
CA ARG A 231 -6.58 27.89 -3.90
C ARG A 231 -5.38 27.85 -4.85
N ALA A 232 -4.87 26.65 -5.12
CA ALA A 232 -3.75 26.45 -6.03
C ALA A 232 -4.20 26.08 -7.45
N ARG A 233 -5.33 25.36 -7.57
CA ARG A 233 -5.83 24.75 -8.80
C ARG A 233 -7.35 24.91 -8.94
N PRO A 234 -7.83 26.14 -9.24
CA PRO A 234 -9.26 26.39 -9.46
C PRO A 234 -9.81 25.70 -10.72
N ASP A 235 -8.93 25.21 -11.59
CA ASP A 235 -9.22 24.54 -12.86
C ASP A 235 -9.59 23.05 -12.72
N LEU A 236 -9.23 22.40 -11.61
CA LEU A 236 -9.42 20.96 -11.45
C LEU A 236 -10.89 20.60 -11.14
N PRO A 237 -11.42 19.52 -11.74
CA PRO A 237 -12.69 18.96 -11.32
C PRO A 237 -12.51 18.34 -9.93
N LEU A 238 -13.42 18.61 -9.00
CA LEU A 238 -13.36 18.11 -7.62
C LEU A 238 -14.44 17.07 -7.35
N PRO A 239 -14.23 16.16 -6.38
CA PRO A 239 -15.26 15.23 -5.92
C PRO A 239 -16.38 15.97 -5.19
N SER A 240 -17.35 15.22 -4.67
CA SER A 240 -18.23 15.75 -3.62
C SER A 240 -17.38 16.26 -2.47
N ARG A 241 -17.70 17.46 -1.95
CA ARG A 241 -16.88 18.10 -0.92
C ARG A 241 -16.76 17.20 0.33
N PHE A 242 -15.55 16.73 0.59
CA PHE A 242 -15.17 16.11 1.84
C PHE A 242 -14.62 17.17 2.79
N HIS A 243 -15.09 17.15 4.04
CA HIS A 243 -14.75 18.12 5.08
C HIS A 243 -14.81 17.46 6.47
N ALA A 244 -13.63 17.15 7.03
CA ALA A 244 -13.48 16.43 8.29
C ALA A 244 -12.27 16.95 9.12
N PRO A 245 -12.26 18.22 9.56
CA PRO A 245 -11.19 18.75 10.41
C PRO A 245 -10.96 17.94 11.69
N GLU A 246 -12.00 17.31 12.24
CA GLU A 246 -11.93 16.43 13.41
C GLU A 246 -11.10 15.15 13.17
N ASP A 247 -11.10 14.63 11.94
CA ASP A 247 -10.31 13.46 11.57
C ASP A 247 -8.82 13.86 11.51
N ALA A 248 -8.52 15.02 10.92
CA ALA A 248 -7.19 15.61 10.94
C ALA A 248 -6.64 15.83 12.36
N GLU A 249 -7.45 16.39 13.27
CA GLU A 249 -7.07 16.58 14.68
C GLU A 249 -6.82 15.22 15.37
N THR A 250 -7.67 14.23 15.13
CA THR A 250 -7.54 12.89 15.71
C THR A 250 -6.29 12.17 15.21
N GLN A 251 -6.00 12.22 13.91
CA GLN A 251 -4.80 11.62 13.32
C GLN A 251 -3.52 12.24 13.89
N LEU A 252 -3.49 13.55 14.14
CA LEU A 252 -2.37 14.24 14.79
C LEU A 252 -2.22 13.86 16.26
N GLN A 253 -3.31 13.84 17.02
CA GLN A 253 -3.30 13.48 18.43
C GLN A 253 -2.78 12.05 18.63
N ARG A 254 -3.33 11.10 17.88
CA ARG A 254 -2.94 9.69 17.95
C ARG A 254 -1.48 9.48 17.54
N ALA A 255 -0.99 10.23 16.57
CA ALA A 255 0.41 10.18 16.17
C ALA A 255 1.36 10.55 17.32
N VAL A 256 1.06 11.65 18.03
CA VAL A 256 1.84 12.10 19.19
C VAL A 256 1.79 11.08 20.34
N GLU A 257 0.60 10.54 20.64
CA GLU A 257 0.41 9.53 21.68
C GLU A 257 1.18 8.24 21.37
N PHE A 258 1.08 7.77 20.13
CA PHE A 258 1.76 6.55 19.68
C PHE A 258 3.29 6.70 19.64
N HIS A 259 3.79 7.86 19.20
CA HIS A 259 5.22 8.16 19.28
C HIS A 259 5.71 8.18 20.73
N ARG A 260 4.95 8.78 21.67
CA ARG A 260 5.29 8.77 23.09
C ARG A 260 5.30 7.35 23.66
N ALA A 261 4.33 6.52 23.31
CA ALA A 261 4.28 5.12 23.74
C ALA A 261 5.47 4.31 23.19
N THR A 262 5.88 4.56 21.95
CA THR A 262 6.93 3.80 21.25
C THR A 262 8.34 4.20 21.69
N PHE A 263 8.62 5.51 21.80
CA PHE A 263 9.96 6.03 22.06
C PHE A 263 10.15 6.61 23.47
N GLY A 264 9.09 6.70 24.27
CA GLY A 264 9.13 7.23 25.64
C GLY A 264 9.09 8.76 25.73
N ARG A 265 9.06 9.49 24.60
CA ARG A 265 8.97 10.95 24.53
C ARG A 265 7.99 11.36 23.44
N ALA A 266 7.25 12.45 23.66
CA ALA A 266 6.43 13.03 22.59
C ALA A 266 7.32 13.72 21.55
N PRO A 267 6.96 13.68 20.26
CA PRO A 267 7.66 14.42 19.22
C PRO A 267 7.32 15.91 19.33
N VAL A 268 8.26 16.76 18.92
CA VAL A 268 8.05 18.23 18.84
C VAL A 268 7.97 18.72 17.40
N GLY A 269 8.48 17.92 16.46
CA GLY A 269 8.47 18.19 15.03
C GLY A 269 7.44 17.39 14.27
N LEU A 270 6.92 17.99 13.19
CA LEU A 270 6.03 17.37 12.24
C LEU A 270 6.62 17.40 10.83
N TRP A 271 6.70 16.25 10.19
CA TRP A 271 6.69 16.19 8.72
C TRP A 271 5.24 15.95 8.30
N PRO A 272 4.53 16.95 7.74
CA PRO A 272 3.21 16.70 7.19
C PRO A 272 3.35 15.81 5.95
N SER A 273 2.40 14.90 5.74
CA SER A 273 2.41 13.99 4.60
C SER A 273 2.65 14.75 3.29
N GLU A 274 3.67 14.33 2.56
CA GLU A 274 4.06 14.95 1.28
C GLU A 274 4.39 16.45 1.41
N GLY A 275 4.87 16.89 2.56
CA GLY A 275 5.11 18.30 2.86
C GLY A 275 3.84 19.16 2.79
N SER A 276 2.65 18.56 2.88
CA SER A 276 1.38 19.25 2.60
C SER A 276 0.94 20.17 3.72
N VAL A 277 0.76 21.45 3.41
CA VAL A 277 0.39 22.49 4.39
C VAL A 277 -0.76 23.35 3.90
N CYS A 278 -1.53 23.89 4.84
CA CYS A 278 -2.52 24.95 4.65
C CYS A 278 -2.61 25.81 5.92
N PRO A 279 -3.13 27.06 5.85
CA PRO A 279 -3.32 27.91 7.03
C PRO A 279 -4.11 27.25 8.17
N GLU A 280 -5.12 26.45 7.83
CA GLU A 280 -6.05 25.82 8.78
C GLU A 280 -5.39 24.70 9.61
N LEU A 281 -4.32 24.10 9.09
CA LEU A 281 -3.54 23.09 9.81
C LEU A 281 -2.78 23.69 11.00
N ILE A 282 -2.27 24.92 10.83
CA ILE A 282 -1.36 25.56 11.79
C ILE A 282 -1.92 25.61 13.22
N PRO A 283 -3.14 26.10 13.49
CA PRO A 283 -3.67 26.18 14.85
C PRO A 283 -3.94 24.81 15.51
N MET A 284 -3.92 23.70 14.75
CA MET A 284 -4.09 22.34 15.31
C MET A 284 -2.80 21.86 15.98
N LEU A 285 -1.62 22.25 15.47
CA LEU A 285 -0.34 21.68 15.88
C LEU A 285 0.04 21.99 17.33
N PRO A 286 -0.07 23.24 17.83
CA PRO A 286 0.30 23.55 19.21
C PRO A 286 -0.56 22.84 20.25
N LYS A 287 -1.82 22.49 19.91
CA LYS A 287 -2.76 21.81 20.80
C LYS A 287 -2.27 20.41 21.19
N VAL A 288 -1.59 19.73 20.26
CA VAL A 288 -1.03 18.39 20.47
C VAL A 288 0.46 18.41 20.84
N GLY A 289 1.03 19.60 21.07
CA GLY A 289 2.42 19.77 21.51
C GLY A 289 3.47 19.83 20.39
N LEU A 290 3.05 19.84 19.13
CA LEU A 290 3.93 20.06 17.99
C LEU A 290 4.28 21.55 17.89
N ARG A 291 5.56 21.86 17.65
CA ARG A 291 6.13 23.21 17.72
C ARG A 291 6.80 23.64 16.43
N TRP A 292 7.20 22.70 15.59
CA TRP A 292 7.73 23.01 14.27
C TRP A 292 7.27 22.02 13.21
N LEU A 293 7.28 22.47 11.96
CA LEU A 293 7.08 21.64 10.78
C LEU A 293 8.05 22.01 9.66
N ALA A 294 8.22 21.11 8.68
CA ALA A 294 9.00 21.38 7.47
C ALA A 294 8.16 21.15 6.20
N THR A 295 8.43 21.93 5.15
CA THR A 295 7.83 21.78 3.81
C THR A 295 8.82 22.23 2.73
N ASP A 296 8.35 22.50 1.52
CA ASP A 296 9.15 22.77 0.33
C ASP A 296 9.37 24.26 0.03
N GLU A 297 10.54 24.60 -0.52
CA GLU A 297 10.89 26.00 -0.86
C GLU A 297 9.92 26.67 -1.84
N GLY A 298 9.21 25.89 -2.66
CA GLY A 298 8.17 26.42 -3.54
C GLY A 298 6.96 26.94 -2.78
N ILE A 299 6.62 26.33 -1.64
CA ILE A 299 5.57 26.83 -0.75
C ILE A 299 5.98 28.19 -0.18
N LEU A 300 7.24 28.35 0.23
CA LEU A 300 7.76 29.65 0.68
C LEU A 300 7.70 30.69 -0.43
N ALA A 301 8.17 30.35 -1.63
CA ALA A 301 8.15 31.26 -2.78
C ALA A 301 6.72 31.73 -3.11
N ARG A 302 5.74 30.81 -3.11
CA ARG A 302 4.31 31.13 -3.33
C ARG A 302 3.73 31.98 -2.18
N SER A 303 4.11 31.68 -0.94
CA SER A 303 3.69 32.42 0.25
C SER A 303 4.17 33.87 0.22
N LEU A 304 5.44 34.10 -0.13
CA LEU A 304 6.01 35.45 -0.28
C LEU A 304 5.39 36.19 -1.47
N ALA A 305 5.18 35.50 -2.60
CA ALA A 305 4.51 36.09 -3.75
C ALA A 305 3.07 36.54 -3.43
N ALA A 306 2.31 35.74 -2.67
CA ALA A 306 0.98 36.10 -2.20
C ALA A 306 1.01 37.34 -1.28
N ALA A 307 2.07 37.49 -0.49
CA ALA A 307 2.34 38.68 0.33
C ALA A 307 2.96 39.86 -0.45
N GLN A 308 3.07 39.78 -1.78
CA GLN A 308 3.71 40.77 -2.66
C GLN A 308 5.19 41.04 -2.31
N GLN A 309 5.87 40.04 -1.77
CA GLN A 309 7.29 40.10 -1.42
C GLN A 309 8.12 39.34 -2.48
N PRO A 310 9.23 39.93 -2.99
CA PRO A 310 10.07 39.27 -3.97
C PRO A 310 10.85 38.12 -3.32
N TRP A 311 10.74 36.93 -3.91
CA TRP A 311 11.53 35.75 -3.53
C TRP A 311 12.99 35.87 -3.98
N GLN A 312 13.91 35.71 -3.05
CA GLN A 312 15.34 35.54 -3.32
C GLN A 312 15.87 34.35 -2.53
N ARG A 313 16.10 33.23 -3.22
CA ARG A 313 16.46 31.93 -2.62
C ARG A 313 17.53 32.02 -1.52
N HIS A 314 18.69 32.62 -1.80
CA HIS A 314 19.78 32.72 -0.81
C HIS A 314 19.46 33.59 0.40
N ARG A 315 18.60 34.60 0.24
CA ARG A 315 18.19 35.49 1.35
C ARG A 315 17.07 34.86 2.16
N ASP A 316 16.16 34.15 1.53
CA ASP A 316 14.88 33.81 2.14
C ASP A 316 14.84 32.32 2.59
N LEU A 317 15.52 31.39 1.90
CA LEU A 317 15.36 29.95 2.17
C LEU A 317 16.01 29.47 3.47
N TYR A 318 17.26 29.88 3.74
CA TYR A 318 18.12 29.20 4.72
C TYR A 318 17.96 29.72 6.15
N GLN A 319 16.71 29.93 6.57
CA GLN A 319 16.32 30.40 7.89
C GLN A 319 14.89 29.92 8.25
N PRO A 320 14.56 29.80 9.55
CA PRO A 320 13.22 29.44 9.96
C PRO A 320 12.27 30.65 9.99
N TYR A 321 10.97 30.37 9.84
CA TYR A 321 9.89 31.36 9.87
C TYR A 321 8.85 31.02 10.93
N GLN A 322 8.14 32.02 11.43
CA GLN A 322 6.92 31.85 12.24
C GLN A 322 5.69 31.87 11.32
N VAL A 323 4.71 31.01 11.61
CA VAL A 323 3.40 31.00 10.93
C VAL A 323 2.29 30.79 11.96
N GLY A 324 1.11 31.38 11.72
CA GLY A 324 -0.04 31.33 12.62
C GLY A 324 -0.30 32.66 13.34
N SER A 325 -1.33 32.68 14.20
CA SER A 325 -1.68 33.78 15.10
C SER A 325 -0.74 33.85 16.31
N GLU A 326 -0.63 35.02 16.95
CA GLU A 326 0.12 35.16 18.19
C GLU A 326 -0.39 34.18 19.26
N ASN A 327 0.53 33.47 19.92
CA ASN A 327 0.28 32.39 20.90
C ASN A 327 -0.26 31.06 20.33
N GLN A 328 -0.44 30.96 19.02
CA GLN A 328 -0.74 29.71 18.32
C GLN A 328 0.23 29.49 17.15
N ASP A 329 1.36 30.19 17.18
CA ASP A 329 2.36 30.12 16.13
C ASP A 329 3.25 28.89 16.27
N VAL A 330 3.72 28.45 15.11
CA VAL A 330 4.68 27.35 14.97
C VAL A 330 5.82 27.81 14.08
N THR A 331 6.98 27.22 14.32
CA THR A 331 8.13 27.43 13.46
C THR A 331 8.01 26.56 12.21
N ILE A 332 8.17 27.13 11.03
CA ILE A 332 8.20 26.40 9.76
C ILE A 332 9.57 26.55 9.10
N LEU A 333 10.11 25.43 8.61
CA LEU A 333 11.31 25.38 7.78
C LEU A 333 10.95 24.94 6.35
N PHE A 334 11.81 25.32 5.42
CA PHE A 334 11.66 24.99 4.01
C PHE A 334 12.92 24.29 3.52
N ARG A 335 12.75 23.14 2.87
CA ARG A 335 13.87 22.32 2.41
C ARG A 335 14.60 22.96 1.23
N ASP A 336 15.91 22.75 1.17
CA ASP A 336 16.67 22.89 -0.06
C ASP A 336 16.26 21.76 -1.02
N ARG A 337 15.48 22.10 -2.05
CA ARG A 337 14.96 21.10 -2.99
C ARG A 337 16.07 20.50 -3.84
N GLU A 338 17.02 21.32 -4.29
CA GLU A 338 18.07 20.88 -5.21
C GLU A 338 18.96 19.77 -4.64
N ILE A 339 19.46 19.93 -3.41
CA ILE A 339 20.27 18.92 -2.74
C ILE A 339 19.39 17.72 -2.37
N SER A 340 18.19 17.96 -1.83
CA SER A 340 17.29 16.87 -1.42
C SER A 340 16.92 15.96 -2.61
N ASP A 341 16.55 16.53 -3.75
CA ASP A 341 16.21 15.77 -4.96
C ASP A 341 17.44 15.12 -5.60
N ALA A 342 18.63 15.72 -5.46
CA ALA A 342 19.85 15.10 -5.97
C ALA A 342 20.18 13.79 -5.25
N PHE A 343 19.95 13.70 -3.93
CA PHE A 343 20.06 12.44 -3.18
C PHE A 343 19.05 11.40 -3.68
N GLY A 344 17.80 11.81 -3.94
CA GLY A 344 16.76 10.90 -4.40
C GLY A 344 16.97 10.37 -5.82
N PHE A 345 17.34 11.24 -6.77
CA PHE A 345 17.13 10.95 -8.19
C PHE A 345 18.38 11.11 -9.08
N VAL A 346 19.47 11.67 -8.56
CA VAL A 346 20.65 12.03 -9.36
C VAL A 346 21.90 11.27 -8.94
N TYR A 347 22.28 11.33 -7.67
CA TYR A 347 23.61 10.88 -7.23
C TYR A 347 23.86 9.38 -7.37
N HIS A 348 22.79 8.56 -7.40
CA HIS A 348 22.91 7.13 -7.69
C HIS A 348 23.43 6.81 -9.11
N LYS A 349 23.47 7.81 -10.01
CA LYS A 349 23.99 7.71 -11.39
C LYS A 349 25.47 8.12 -11.50
N THR A 350 26.10 8.51 -10.39
CA THR A 350 27.48 9.01 -10.32
C THR A 350 28.31 8.21 -9.33
N THR A 351 29.62 8.48 -9.25
CA THR A 351 30.43 7.84 -8.20
C THR A 351 30.15 8.46 -6.83
N PRO A 352 30.28 7.70 -5.72
CA PRO A 352 30.09 8.22 -4.37
C PRO A 352 30.94 9.46 -4.04
N GLU A 353 32.17 9.54 -4.55
CA GLU A 353 33.08 10.66 -4.34
C GLU A 353 32.57 11.94 -5.01
N MET A 354 32.15 11.84 -6.28
CA MET A 354 31.60 12.98 -7.02
C MET A 354 30.31 13.49 -6.38
N ALA A 355 29.44 12.58 -5.94
CA ALA A 355 28.22 12.93 -5.23
C ALA A 355 28.52 13.68 -3.92
N ALA A 356 29.41 13.14 -3.07
CA ALA A 356 29.77 13.78 -1.81
C ALA A 356 30.46 15.14 -2.03
N GLU A 357 31.36 15.25 -3.02
CA GLU A 357 32.01 16.51 -3.37
C GLU A 357 31.01 17.55 -3.86
N ASP A 358 30.03 17.16 -4.68
CA ASP A 358 28.97 18.06 -5.17
C ASP A 358 28.12 18.63 -4.02
N VAL A 359 27.74 17.78 -3.05
CA VAL A 359 27.02 18.23 -1.84
C VAL A 359 27.85 19.25 -1.07
N LEU A 360 29.12 18.95 -0.78
CA LEU A 360 29.99 19.86 -0.04
C LEU A 360 30.21 21.18 -0.79
N ARG A 361 30.37 21.12 -2.11
CA ARG A 361 30.50 22.31 -2.97
C ARG A 361 29.24 23.18 -2.89
N ARG A 362 28.04 22.58 -3.00
CA ARG A 362 26.76 23.29 -2.89
C ARG A 362 26.59 23.91 -1.50
N LEU A 363 26.89 23.17 -0.44
CA LEU A 363 26.84 23.69 0.93
C LEU A 363 27.78 24.88 1.13
N ARG A 364 29.03 24.82 0.65
CA ARG A 364 29.96 25.97 0.71
C ARG A 364 29.40 27.19 -0.01
N GLN A 365 28.83 26.99 -1.20
CA GLN A 365 28.25 28.07 -1.99
C GLN A 365 27.06 28.70 -1.25
N ILE A 366 26.14 27.88 -0.73
CA ILE A 366 25.00 28.32 0.07
C ILE A 366 25.47 29.15 1.26
N ILE A 367 26.43 28.63 2.04
CA ILE A 367 26.95 29.32 3.22
C ILE A 367 27.63 30.64 2.83
N TYR A 368 28.32 30.71 1.69
CA TYR A 368 28.96 31.94 1.24
C TYR A 368 27.94 33.00 0.79
N ASP A 369 26.96 32.61 -0.03
CA ASP A 369 26.01 33.55 -0.68
C ASP A 369 24.88 34.03 0.25
N THR A 370 24.55 33.25 1.28
CA THR A 370 23.48 33.59 2.23
C THR A 370 23.87 34.83 3.03
N PRO A 371 23.06 35.89 3.15
CA PRO A 371 23.48 37.10 3.88
C PRO A 371 23.47 36.95 5.42
N GLN A 372 22.75 35.98 5.97
CA GLN A 372 22.61 35.75 7.41
C GLN A 372 23.92 35.28 8.07
N GLU A 373 24.14 35.68 9.33
CA GLU A 373 25.25 35.13 10.15
C GLU A 373 24.97 33.72 10.68
N HIS A 374 23.69 33.38 10.87
CA HIS A 374 23.22 32.07 11.29
C HIS A 374 22.42 31.45 10.14
N VAL A 375 22.95 30.38 9.55
CA VAL A 375 22.37 29.71 8.39
C VAL A 375 21.79 28.36 8.83
N THR A 376 20.54 28.09 8.49
CA THR A 376 19.89 26.79 8.71
C THR A 376 19.54 26.17 7.36
N ILE A 377 20.21 25.07 7.00
CA ILE A 377 20.03 24.39 5.72
C ILE A 377 19.27 23.08 5.99
N ALA A 378 17.98 23.04 5.64
CA ALA A 378 17.17 21.83 5.76
C ALA A 378 17.30 20.97 4.49
N ILE A 379 17.79 19.74 4.63
CA ILE A 379 17.84 18.74 3.56
C ILE A 379 16.84 17.66 3.95
N VAL A 380 15.71 17.59 3.23
CA VAL A 380 14.53 16.82 3.65
C VAL A 380 14.06 15.93 2.52
N LEU A 381 14.00 14.62 2.74
CA LEU A 381 13.61 13.64 1.71
C LEU A 381 13.23 12.30 2.34
N ASP A 382 12.67 11.43 1.51
CA ASP A 382 12.41 10.04 1.85
C ASP A 382 13.69 9.31 2.26
N GLY A 383 13.57 8.54 3.32
CA GLY A 383 14.64 7.82 3.95
C GLY A 383 14.79 6.39 3.46
N GLU A 384 13.84 5.82 2.71
CA GLU A 384 14.00 4.47 2.14
C GLU A 384 14.16 4.42 0.62
N ASN A 385 13.46 5.27 -0.12
CA ASN A 385 13.36 5.20 -1.57
C ASN A 385 14.70 5.24 -2.34
N PRO A 386 15.70 6.08 -1.97
CA PRO A 386 16.89 6.22 -2.82
C PRO A 386 17.78 4.96 -2.83
N TRP A 387 17.91 4.26 -1.71
CA TRP A 387 19.04 3.37 -1.44
C TRP A 387 19.06 2.06 -2.24
N GLU A 388 17.95 1.68 -2.86
CA GLU A 388 17.94 0.57 -3.82
C GLU A 388 18.69 0.91 -5.10
N HIS A 389 18.69 2.17 -5.52
CA HIS A 389 19.33 2.60 -6.75
C HIS A 389 20.83 2.83 -6.61
N TYR A 390 21.32 3.01 -5.38
CA TYR A 390 22.75 3.16 -5.11
C TYR A 390 23.45 1.80 -5.07
N HIS A 391 24.64 1.75 -5.65
CA HIS A 391 25.57 0.66 -5.38
C HIS A 391 25.85 0.58 -3.87
N GLU A 392 25.90 -0.65 -3.35
CA GLU A 392 26.13 -0.93 -1.91
C GLU A 392 25.14 -0.24 -0.95
N GLY A 393 23.94 0.11 -1.41
CA GLY A 393 22.94 0.75 -0.55
C GLY A 393 23.30 2.17 -0.11
N GLY A 394 24.24 2.84 -0.79
CA GLY A 394 24.65 4.21 -0.47
C GLY A 394 25.70 4.32 0.64
N GLU A 395 26.25 3.22 1.15
CA GLU A 395 27.22 3.21 2.27
C GLU A 395 28.39 4.17 2.04
N GLN A 396 29.04 4.07 0.88
CA GLN A 396 30.23 4.87 0.56
C GLN A 396 29.89 6.37 0.50
N PHE A 397 28.78 6.73 -0.15
CA PHE A 397 28.35 8.12 -0.29
C PHE A 397 28.05 8.75 1.07
N LEU A 398 27.22 8.11 1.89
CA LEU A 398 26.87 8.61 3.23
C LEU A 398 28.10 8.64 4.14
N SER A 399 28.99 7.65 4.06
CA SER A 399 30.23 7.63 4.86
C SER A 399 31.17 8.78 4.50
N LEU A 400 31.34 9.09 3.21
CA LEU A 400 32.15 10.23 2.76
C LEU A 400 31.55 11.56 3.22
N LEU A 401 30.24 11.72 3.08
CA LEU A 401 29.53 12.92 3.51
C LEU A 401 29.62 13.12 5.03
N TYR A 402 29.29 12.09 5.81
CA TYR A 402 29.33 12.15 7.28
C TYR A 402 30.75 12.33 7.81
N LYS A 403 31.74 11.69 7.18
CA LYS A 403 33.16 11.95 7.48
C LYS A 403 33.49 13.42 7.28
N ALA A 404 33.16 13.98 6.11
CA ALA A 404 33.44 15.39 5.81
C ALA A 404 32.76 16.35 6.80
N CYS A 405 31.51 16.10 7.16
CA CYS A 405 30.80 16.86 8.20
C CYS A 405 31.49 16.74 9.57
N SER A 406 31.89 15.52 9.96
CA SER A 406 32.50 15.26 11.28
C SER A 406 33.90 15.85 11.45
N THR A 407 34.67 15.99 10.35
CA THR A 407 36.04 16.50 10.38
C THR A 407 36.14 18.01 10.10
N GLY A 408 35.00 18.70 9.98
CA GLY A 408 34.99 20.14 9.70
C GLY A 408 35.42 20.51 8.27
N ALA A 409 35.13 19.67 7.27
CA ALA A 409 35.53 19.93 5.87
C ALA A 409 34.85 21.15 5.23
N LEU A 410 33.84 21.71 5.91
CA LEU A 410 33.12 22.93 5.53
C LEU A 410 33.56 24.14 6.37
N ASP A 411 34.41 23.95 7.38
CA ASP A 411 34.89 25.03 8.24
C ASP A 411 35.95 25.88 7.52
N SER A 412 36.01 27.15 7.89
CA SER A 412 37.09 28.08 7.55
C SER A 412 37.28 29.09 8.68
N ASP A 413 38.29 29.96 8.61
CA ASP A 413 38.54 30.97 9.65
C ASP A 413 37.33 31.87 9.94
N ALA A 414 36.42 32.04 8.96
CA ALA A 414 35.22 32.86 9.08
C ALA A 414 33.91 32.06 9.24
N VAL A 415 33.92 30.73 9.02
CA VAL A 415 32.73 29.88 8.95
C VAL A 415 32.89 28.65 9.85
N ARG A 416 31.87 28.40 10.68
CA ARG A 416 31.70 27.14 11.41
C ARG A 416 30.46 26.41 10.89
N ALA A 417 30.63 25.24 10.29
CA ALA A 417 29.53 24.43 9.76
C ALA A 417 29.43 23.11 10.52
N THR A 418 28.24 22.80 11.02
CA THR A 418 27.98 21.58 11.78
C THR A 418 26.66 20.95 11.38
N THR A 419 26.51 19.65 11.60
CA THR A 419 25.21 18.99 11.50
C THR A 419 24.45 19.14 12.81
N ALA A 420 23.14 19.34 12.74
CA ALA A 420 22.28 19.47 13.91
C ALA A 420 20.96 18.73 13.69
N THR A 421 20.31 18.34 14.78
CA THR A 421 18.87 18.08 14.72
C THR A 421 18.12 19.39 14.44
N ILE A 422 16.91 19.31 13.90
CA ILE A 422 16.14 20.53 13.59
C ILE A 422 15.86 21.32 14.87
N SER A 423 15.45 20.65 15.95
CA SER A 423 15.20 21.32 17.23
C SER A 423 16.43 22.04 17.78
N GLU A 424 17.63 21.46 17.67
CA GLU A 424 18.87 22.14 18.08
C GLU A 424 19.19 23.36 17.21
N ALA A 425 19.04 23.23 15.88
CA ALA A 425 19.25 24.34 14.97
C ALA A 425 18.29 25.50 15.27
N LEU A 426 17.03 25.20 15.58
CA LEU A 426 16.01 26.19 15.95
C LEU A 426 16.27 26.85 17.32
N GLN A 427 16.89 26.16 18.27
CA GLN A 427 17.29 26.75 19.55
C GLN A 427 18.42 27.78 19.37
N VAL A 428 19.37 27.49 18.47
CA VAL A 428 20.49 28.40 18.19
C VAL A 428 20.07 29.54 17.25
N SER A 429 19.20 29.24 16.28
CA SER A 429 18.74 30.17 15.25
C SER A 429 17.21 30.22 15.23
N PRO A 430 16.57 30.89 16.20
CA PRO A 430 15.11 30.98 16.27
C PRO A 430 14.55 31.81 15.11
N ALA A 431 13.29 31.53 14.73
CA ALA A 431 12.63 32.28 13.68
C ALA A 431 12.40 33.75 14.08
N THR A 432 12.88 34.67 13.23
CA THR A 432 12.74 36.12 13.40
C THR A 432 11.74 36.74 12.44
N HIS A 433 11.38 36.02 11.38
CA HIS A 433 10.45 36.48 10.34
C HIS A 433 9.13 35.73 10.41
N ARG A 434 8.02 36.42 10.12
CA ARG A 434 6.68 35.82 10.07
C ARG A 434 6.17 35.73 8.63
N ILE A 435 5.59 34.59 8.28
CA ILE A 435 4.84 34.41 7.03
C ILE A 435 3.40 34.87 7.28
N SER A 436 2.99 35.94 6.59
CA SER A 436 1.64 36.49 6.71
C SER A 436 0.59 35.71 5.91
N HIS A 437 0.99 35.03 4.84
CA HIS A 437 0.11 34.27 3.96
C HIS A 437 0.78 32.93 3.63
N LEU A 438 0.36 31.85 4.28
CA LEU A 438 0.86 30.51 3.97
C LEU A 438 0.12 29.96 2.75
N HIS A 439 0.86 29.64 1.69
CA HIS A 439 0.32 28.98 0.51
C HIS A 439 -0.18 27.56 0.83
N SER A 440 -1.32 27.18 0.27
CA SER A 440 -1.86 25.82 0.41
C SER A 440 -1.33 24.94 -0.71
N GLY A 441 -0.50 23.94 -0.38
CA GLY A 441 0.07 23.01 -1.35
C GLY A 441 0.96 21.96 -0.69
N SER A 442 1.53 21.08 -1.52
CA SER A 442 2.48 20.04 -1.12
C SER A 442 3.90 20.34 -1.61
N TRP A 443 4.85 19.49 -1.24
CA TRP A 443 6.21 19.56 -1.77
C TRP A 443 6.32 19.29 -3.28
N ILE A 444 5.27 18.72 -3.89
CA ILE A 444 5.19 18.45 -5.32
C ILE A 444 4.31 19.51 -5.97
N ASN A 445 4.84 20.18 -7.00
CA ASN A 445 4.14 21.20 -7.79
C ASN A 445 3.54 22.40 -7.01
N GLN A 446 3.74 22.46 -5.68
CA GLN A 446 3.11 23.43 -4.79
C GLN A 446 1.57 23.39 -4.86
N ASP A 447 0.99 22.23 -5.15
CA ASP A 447 -0.45 21.98 -5.17
C ASP A 447 -0.78 20.58 -4.61
N TYR A 448 -2.05 20.15 -4.72
CA TYR A 448 -2.51 18.83 -4.28
C TYR A 448 -2.89 17.90 -5.45
N LYS A 449 -2.55 18.27 -6.70
CA LYS A 449 -3.06 17.60 -7.92
C LYS A 449 -2.77 16.10 -7.96
N ILE A 450 -1.71 15.65 -7.28
CA ILE A 450 -1.35 14.23 -7.22
C ILE A 450 -2.38 13.38 -6.47
N TRP A 451 -3.17 13.97 -5.56
CA TRP A 451 -4.08 13.22 -4.69
C TRP A 451 -5.56 13.59 -4.87
N ILE A 452 -5.87 14.49 -5.82
CA ILE A 452 -7.22 14.94 -6.12
C ILE A 452 -7.27 15.60 -7.50
N GLY A 453 -8.36 15.39 -8.22
CA GLY A 453 -8.61 16.01 -9.52
C GLY A 453 -8.72 15.02 -10.67
N HIS A 454 -8.07 13.86 -10.59
CA HIS A 454 -8.32 12.79 -11.54
C HIS A 454 -9.66 12.10 -11.24
N GLN A 455 -10.26 11.46 -12.25
CA GLN A 455 -11.54 10.75 -12.08
C GLN A 455 -11.42 9.63 -11.04
N GLU A 456 -10.31 8.90 -11.05
CA GLU A 456 -9.99 7.84 -10.08
C GLU A 456 -9.85 8.42 -8.66
N ASP A 457 -9.07 9.49 -8.46
CA ASP A 457 -8.92 10.16 -7.15
C ASP A 457 -10.28 10.64 -6.61
N ASN A 458 -11.04 11.33 -7.47
CA ASN A 458 -12.32 11.90 -7.08
C ASN A 458 -13.32 10.80 -6.70
N ARG A 459 -13.30 9.67 -7.41
CA ARG A 459 -14.10 8.50 -7.06
C ARG A 459 -13.68 7.92 -5.71
N GLY A 460 -12.38 7.87 -5.42
CA GLY A 460 -11.86 7.48 -4.10
C GLY A 460 -12.40 8.37 -2.99
N TRP A 461 -12.28 9.69 -3.15
CA TRP A 461 -12.78 10.68 -2.17
C TRP A 461 -14.30 10.60 -1.95
N ASP A 462 -15.08 10.39 -3.01
CA ASP A 462 -16.54 10.18 -2.88
C ASP A 462 -16.86 8.94 -2.03
N LEU A 463 -16.11 7.85 -2.17
CA LEU A 463 -16.31 6.62 -1.39
C LEU A 463 -15.87 6.77 0.07
N VAL A 464 -14.79 7.51 0.33
CA VAL A 464 -14.37 7.90 1.69
C VAL A 464 -15.47 8.74 2.34
N GLY A 465 -15.97 9.78 1.65
CA GLY A 465 -17.02 10.65 2.16
C GLY A 465 -18.33 9.94 2.47
N GLN A 466 -18.76 9.01 1.60
CA GLN A 466 -19.95 8.19 1.83
C GLN A 466 -19.78 7.28 3.06
N THR A 467 -18.65 6.57 3.13
CA THR A 467 -18.36 5.64 4.24
C THR A 467 -18.25 6.38 5.56
N ARG A 468 -17.54 7.52 5.59
CA ARG A 468 -17.41 8.38 6.77
C ARG A 468 -18.76 8.88 7.26
N SER A 469 -19.58 9.42 6.35
CA SER A 469 -20.91 9.95 6.71
C SER A 469 -21.74 8.88 7.41
N ARG A 470 -21.71 7.66 6.88
CA ARG A 470 -22.40 6.54 7.50
C ARG A 470 -21.82 6.14 8.86
N LEU A 471 -20.49 6.07 8.97
CA LEU A 471 -19.84 5.73 10.24
C LEU A 471 -20.17 6.77 11.33
N ALA A 472 -20.16 8.06 11.00
CA ALA A 472 -20.48 9.13 11.93
C ALA A 472 -21.93 9.02 12.47
N GLU A 473 -22.90 8.64 11.63
CA GLU A 473 -24.29 8.43 12.06
C GLU A 473 -24.44 7.32 13.09
N ILE A 474 -23.72 6.21 12.91
CA ILE A 474 -23.93 4.97 13.68
C ILE A 474 -22.93 4.78 14.81
N SER A 475 -21.80 5.48 14.80
CA SER A 475 -20.66 5.24 15.70
C SER A 475 -21.06 5.27 17.19
N SER A 476 -21.96 6.19 17.56
CA SER A 476 -22.47 6.31 18.94
C SER A 476 -23.34 5.14 19.41
N SER A 477 -23.86 4.33 18.47
CA SER A 477 -24.68 3.14 18.73
C SER A 477 -23.87 1.84 18.75
N LEU A 478 -22.61 1.88 18.30
CA LEU A 478 -21.73 0.72 18.28
C LEU A 478 -21.04 0.53 19.65
N PRO A 479 -20.69 -0.71 20.03
CA PRO A 479 -19.73 -0.96 21.10
C PRO A 479 -18.43 -0.16 20.89
N SER A 480 -17.85 0.36 21.97
CA SER A 480 -16.70 1.30 21.89
C SER A 480 -15.49 0.73 21.14
N ASP A 481 -15.22 -0.56 21.30
CA ASP A 481 -14.15 -1.30 20.63
C ASP A 481 -14.41 -1.40 19.12
N ARG A 482 -15.63 -1.75 18.71
CA ARG A 482 -16.04 -1.78 17.30
C ARG A 482 -16.05 -0.41 16.65
N ALA A 483 -16.56 0.59 17.36
CA ALA A 483 -16.52 1.97 16.89
C ALA A 483 -15.08 2.41 16.62
N GLN A 484 -14.17 2.15 17.56
CA GLN A 484 -12.75 2.50 17.41
C GLN A 484 -12.09 1.73 16.25
N ALA A 485 -12.36 0.44 16.11
CA ALA A 485 -11.84 -0.36 14.99
C ALA A 485 -12.35 0.15 13.63
N ALA A 486 -13.64 0.51 13.53
CA ALA A 486 -14.20 1.07 12.30
C ALA A 486 -13.62 2.45 11.97
N TRP A 487 -13.36 3.31 12.96
CA TRP A 487 -12.66 4.59 12.74
C TRP A 487 -11.20 4.37 12.33
N ASP A 488 -10.50 3.38 12.89
CA ASP A 488 -9.13 3.03 12.47
C ASP A 488 -9.07 2.65 10.98
N GLU A 489 -10.03 1.86 10.49
CA GLU A 489 -10.13 1.49 9.07
C GLU A 489 -10.41 2.72 8.18
N LEU A 490 -11.30 3.61 8.62
CA LEU A 490 -11.57 4.84 7.87
C LEU A 490 -10.30 5.71 7.78
N TYR A 491 -9.60 5.93 8.90
CA TYR A 491 -8.37 6.72 8.89
C TYR A 491 -7.27 6.08 8.05
N ALA A 492 -7.19 4.74 7.99
CA ALA A 492 -6.30 4.05 7.07
C ALA A 492 -6.67 4.37 5.61
N ALA A 493 -7.96 4.36 5.26
CA ALA A 493 -8.43 4.72 3.91
C ALA A 493 -8.21 6.20 3.52
N GLU A 494 -8.01 7.10 4.48
CA GLU A 494 -7.64 8.50 4.20
C GLU A 494 -6.17 8.69 3.80
N GLY A 495 -5.33 7.64 3.94
CA GLY A 495 -3.91 7.69 3.62
C GLY A 495 -3.62 8.16 2.20
N SER A 496 -2.56 8.97 2.02
CA SER A 496 -2.23 9.56 0.73
C SER A 496 -1.80 8.53 -0.31
N ASP A 497 -1.26 7.39 0.14
CA ASP A 497 -0.70 6.35 -0.71
C ASP A 497 -1.70 5.77 -1.71
N TRP A 498 -2.98 5.65 -1.32
CA TRP A 498 -4.01 5.12 -2.21
C TRP A 498 -4.18 6.01 -3.44
N PHE A 499 -4.24 7.32 -3.20
CA PHE A 499 -4.44 8.34 -4.23
C PHE A 499 -3.17 8.57 -5.06
N TRP A 500 -1.98 8.31 -4.51
CA TRP A 500 -0.73 8.37 -5.28
C TRP A 500 -0.72 7.43 -6.50
N TRP A 501 -1.38 6.27 -6.40
CA TRP A 501 -1.42 5.28 -7.47
C TRP A 501 -2.62 5.43 -8.41
N TYR A 502 -3.56 6.32 -8.08
CA TYR A 502 -4.69 6.64 -8.94
C TYR A 502 -4.28 7.66 -10.03
N GLY A 503 -4.99 7.58 -11.15
CA GLY A 503 -4.70 8.37 -12.35
C GLY A 503 -3.47 7.90 -13.13
N ASP A 504 -2.94 8.84 -13.91
CA ASP A 504 -1.92 8.59 -14.94
C ASP A 504 -0.52 9.10 -14.56
N ASP A 505 -0.38 9.73 -13.39
CA ASP A 505 0.87 10.37 -12.97
C ASP A 505 1.94 9.33 -12.57
N PHE A 506 1.54 8.18 -12.00
CA PHE A 506 2.45 7.12 -11.54
C PHE A 506 1.94 5.71 -11.89
N ASP A 507 2.86 4.74 -11.96
CA ASP A 507 2.55 3.35 -12.31
C ASP A 507 3.34 2.36 -11.43
N THR A 508 2.74 1.22 -11.16
CA THR A 508 3.34 0.15 -10.35
C THR A 508 2.69 -1.20 -10.64
N ASP A 509 3.48 -2.27 -10.57
CA ASP A 509 3.01 -3.66 -10.71
C ASP A 509 1.96 -4.05 -9.65
N TYR A 510 1.84 -3.25 -8.58
CA TYR A 510 0.96 -3.45 -7.43
C TYR A 510 -0.30 -2.56 -7.45
N LYS A 511 -0.59 -1.83 -8.54
CA LYS A 511 -1.70 -0.86 -8.60
C LYS A 511 -3.05 -1.50 -8.24
N ALA A 512 -3.28 -2.73 -8.72
CA ALA A 512 -4.46 -3.52 -8.37
C ALA A 512 -4.58 -3.82 -6.87
N GLU A 513 -3.45 -4.08 -6.22
CA GLU A 513 -3.38 -4.43 -4.80
C GLU A 513 -3.59 -3.20 -3.92
N PHE A 514 -3.05 -2.04 -4.30
CA PHE A 514 -3.33 -0.75 -3.65
C PHE A 514 -4.82 -0.39 -3.71
N ASP A 515 -5.44 -0.47 -4.90
CA ASP A 515 -6.87 -0.24 -5.08
C ASP A 515 -7.70 -1.21 -4.23
N ARG A 516 -7.32 -2.49 -4.22
CA ARG A 516 -7.98 -3.50 -3.42
C ARG A 516 -7.89 -3.20 -1.93
N LEU A 517 -6.70 -2.87 -1.40
CA LEU A 517 -6.51 -2.55 0.02
C LEU A 517 -7.31 -1.31 0.43
N PHE A 518 -7.26 -0.24 -0.36
CA PHE A 518 -8.07 0.96 -0.15
C PHE A 518 -9.57 0.61 0.00
N ARG A 519 -10.12 -0.15 -0.97
CA ARG A 519 -11.53 -0.57 -0.92
C ARG A 519 -11.79 -1.54 0.23
N THR A 520 -10.81 -2.35 0.63
CA THR A 520 -10.91 -3.27 1.77
C THR A 520 -11.07 -2.50 3.08
N HIS A 521 -10.25 -1.46 3.31
CA HIS A 521 -10.40 -0.58 4.48
C HIS A 521 -11.81 0.02 4.53
N LEU A 522 -12.29 0.58 3.41
CA LEU A 522 -13.65 1.09 3.35
C LEU A 522 -14.70 0.01 3.64
N ARG A 523 -14.59 -1.19 3.06
CA ARG A 523 -15.50 -2.32 3.35
C ARG A 523 -15.47 -2.72 4.82
N ASN A 524 -14.29 -2.78 5.43
CA ASN A 524 -14.11 -3.15 6.82
C ASN A 524 -14.86 -2.21 7.78
N VAL A 525 -14.96 -0.91 7.47
CA VAL A 525 -15.79 0.03 8.23
C VAL A 525 -17.24 -0.47 8.35
N TRP A 526 -17.84 -0.91 7.24
CA TRP A 526 -19.22 -1.42 7.22
C TRP A 526 -19.33 -2.76 7.94
N THR A 527 -18.43 -3.70 7.64
CA THR A 527 -18.42 -5.04 8.23
C THR A 527 -18.26 -4.99 9.76
N ILE A 528 -17.33 -4.19 10.27
CA ILE A 528 -17.10 -4.01 11.72
C ILE A 528 -18.33 -3.37 12.38
N ALA A 529 -19.00 -2.45 11.69
CA ALA A 529 -20.26 -1.86 12.13
C ALA A 529 -21.46 -2.82 12.06
N GLY A 530 -21.28 -4.06 11.57
CA GLY A 530 -22.36 -5.03 11.39
C GLY A 530 -23.30 -4.70 10.23
N LEU A 531 -22.82 -3.94 9.25
CA LEU A 531 -23.57 -3.55 8.05
C LEU A 531 -23.01 -4.24 6.81
N THR A 532 -23.85 -4.44 5.81
CA THR A 532 -23.41 -4.89 4.49
C THR A 532 -22.71 -3.75 3.74
N PRO A 533 -21.48 -3.93 3.24
CA PRO A 533 -20.79 -2.93 2.43
C PRO A 533 -21.56 -2.59 1.14
N PRO A 534 -21.59 -1.33 0.69
CA PRO A 534 -22.17 -0.95 -0.59
C PRO A 534 -21.50 -1.65 -1.77
N GLU A 535 -22.29 -2.08 -2.75
CA GLU A 535 -21.81 -2.83 -3.93
C GLU A 535 -20.74 -2.06 -4.74
N GLN A 536 -20.76 -0.74 -4.67
CA GLN A 536 -19.78 0.12 -5.32
C GLN A 536 -18.34 -0.09 -4.81
N LEU A 537 -18.15 -0.56 -3.57
CA LEU A 537 -16.83 -0.88 -3.00
C LEU A 537 -16.24 -2.17 -3.58
N ASN A 538 -17.03 -2.93 -4.34
CA ASN A 538 -16.59 -4.16 -4.99
C ASN A 538 -16.03 -3.89 -6.39
N GLN A 539 -16.27 -2.70 -6.92
CA GLN A 539 -15.79 -2.27 -8.23
C GLN A 539 -14.41 -1.62 -8.08
N PRO A 540 -13.38 -2.10 -8.80
CA PRO A 540 -12.09 -1.44 -8.84
C PRO A 540 -12.22 0.01 -9.31
N ILE A 541 -11.46 0.91 -8.69
CA ILE A 541 -11.40 2.32 -9.11
C ILE A 541 -10.40 2.46 -10.26
N CYS A 542 -9.24 1.82 -10.12
CA CYS A 542 -8.18 1.91 -11.10
C CYS A 542 -8.49 1.11 -12.39
N HIS A 543 -8.18 1.69 -13.54
CA HIS A 543 -8.13 0.94 -14.79
C HIS A 543 -6.82 0.14 -14.88
N LEU A 544 -6.93 -1.20 -14.83
CA LEU A 544 -5.76 -2.08 -14.94
C LEU A 544 -5.27 -2.14 -16.39
N ARG A 545 -4.06 -1.64 -16.66
CA ARG A 545 -3.38 -1.90 -17.93
C ARG A 545 -3.00 -3.38 -18.01
N GLY A 546 -3.36 -4.03 -19.12
CA GLY A 546 -2.76 -5.30 -19.52
C GLY A 546 -3.08 -6.51 -18.64
N VAL A 547 -4.03 -6.43 -17.71
CA VAL A 547 -4.73 -7.63 -17.25
C VAL A 547 -5.75 -7.93 -18.35
N PRO A 548 -5.58 -9.00 -19.14
CA PRO A 548 -6.66 -9.39 -20.01
C PRO A 548 -7.86 -9.64 -19.09
N ASP A 549 -8.96 -8.96 -19.38
CA ASP A 549 -10.29 -9.36 -18.89
C ASP A 549 -10.59 -10.85 -19.14
N ALA A 550 -9.78 -11.49 -19.99
CA ALA A 550 -9.89 -12.84 -20.52
C ALA A 550 -9.46 -13.99 -19.59
N ASP A 551 -8.88 -13.76 -18.40
CA ASP A 551 -8.31 -14.86 -17.61
C ASP A 551 -8.98 -15.19 -16.27
N LEU A 552 -10.05 -14.49 -15.86
CA LEU A 552 -10.79 -14.79 -14.63
C LEU A 552 -12.00 -15.70 -14.85
N VAL A 553 -12.61 -15.59 -16.02
CA VAL A 553 -13.81 -16.32 -16.41
C VAL A 553 -13.58 -16.86 -17.82
N THR A 554 -13.54 -18.18 -17.95
CA THR A 554 -13.57 -18.83 -19.26
C THR A 554 -15.02 -19.08 -19.64
N MET A 555 -15.39 -18.75 -20.87
CA MET A 555 -16.76 -18.90 -21.34
C MET A 555 -17.05 -20.35 -21.75
N PRO A 556 -18.28 -20.85 -21.56
CA PRO A 556 -18.68 -22.14 -22.10
C PRO A 556 -18.48 -22.22 -23.61
N LEU A 557 -18.01 -23.37 -24.09
CA LEU A 557 -17.72 -23.67 -25.49
C LEU A 557 -18.77 -24.59 -26.14
N ALA A 558 -19.73 -25.08 -25.37
CA ALA A 558 -20.81 -25.96 -25.82
C ALA A 558 -22.05 -25.78 -24.94
N LEU A 559 -23.21 -26.21 -25.43
CA LEU A 559 -24.39 -26.37 -24.56
C LEU A 559 -24.17 -27.54 -23.61
N LEU A 560 -24.60 -27.37 -22.36
CA LEU A 560 -24.49 -28.39 -21.31
C LEU A 560 -25.85 -29.03 -21.02
N ASN A 561 -25.83 -30.29 -20.58
CA ASN A 561 -27.01 -30.98 -20.08
C ASN A 561 -26.62 -31.95 -18.94
N PRO A 562 -26.11 -31.43 -17.81
CA PRO A 562 -25.64 -32.26 -16.70
C PRO A 562 -26.81 -32.85 -15.90
N SER A 563 -26.57 -33.99 -15.27
CA SER A 563 -27.44 -34.58 -14.26
C SER A 563 -27.14 -33.92 -12.92
N ILE A 564 -28.17 -33.33 -12.29
CA ILE A 564 -28.00 -32.65 -11.00
C ILE A 564 -28.08 -33.68 -9.87
N ASP A 565 -27.03 -34.47 -9.69
CA ASP A 565 -26.96 -35.55 -8.70
C ASP A 565 -25.85 -35.37 -7.65
N GLY A 566 -25.05 -34.31 -7.76
CA GLY A 566 -24.00 -33.95 -6.80
C GLY A 566 -22.71 -34.76 -6.96
N HIS A 567 -22.57 -35.52 -8.04
CA HIS A 567 -21.39 -36.30 -8.36
C HIS A 567 -20.87 -36.00 -9.77
N VAL A 568 -19.55 -36.03 -9.96
CA VAL A 568 -18.97 -36.06 -11.31
C VAL A 568 -19.07 -37.49 -11.83
N THR A 569 -20.22 -37.86 -12.38
CA THR A 569 -20.51 -39.24 -12.79
C THR A 569 -19.87 -39.60 -14.13
N ASP A 570 -19.75 -38.63 -15.04
CA ASP A 570 -19.06 -38.77 -16.32
C ASP A 570 -18.10 -37.58 -16.56
N PHE A 571 -16.91 -37.88 -17.09
CA PHE A 571 -15.93 -36.88 -17.50
C PHE A 571 -16.48 -35.90 -18.54
N PHE A 572 -17.44 -36.33 -19.37
CA PHE A 572 -18.00 -35.51 -20.45
C PHE A 572 -19.11 -34.54 -20.00
N GLU A 573 -19.68 -34.73 -18.81
CA GLU A 573 -20.88 -34.02 -18.34
C GLU A 573 -20.73 -32.50 -18.29
N TRP A 574 -19.57 -32.05 -17.82
CA TRP A 574 -19.19 -30.64 -17.73
C TRP A 574 -18.15 -30.23 -18.80
N ARG A 575 -17.94 -31.08 -19.82
CA ARG A 575 -16.95 -30.80 -20.86
C ARG A 575 -17.40 -29.62 -21.72
N GLY A 576 -16.57 -28.58 -21.77
CA GLY A 576 -16.90 -27.34 -22.46
C GLY A 576 -17.66 -26.34 -21.58
N ALA A 577 -17.83 -26.61 -20.28
CA ALA A 577 -18.31 -25.63 -19.34
C ALA A 577 -17.35 -24.43 -19.24
N GLY A 578 -17.93 -23.27 -18.94
CA GLY A 578 -17.18 -22.11 -18.51
C GLY A 578 -16.67 -22.33 -17.09
N ARG A 579 -15.59 -21.65 -16.73
CA ARG A 579 -15.00 -21.71 -15.39
C ARG A 579 -14.72 -20.34 -14.84
N ILE A 580 -15.02 -20.13 -13.57
CA ILE A 580 -14.59 -18.96 -12.80
C ILE A 580 -13.38 -19.38 -11.98
N LYS A 581 -12.25 -18.67 -12.13
CA LYS A 581 -11.08 -18.93 -11.29
C LYS A 581 -11.42 -18.57 -9.84
N THR A 582 -11.34 -19.56 -8.97
CA THR A 582 -11.54 -19.45 -7.52
C THR A 582 -10.39 -18.69 -6.85
N GLN A 583 -9.20 -18.79 -7.44
CA GLN A 583 -8.03 -18.04 -7.00
C GLN A 583 -7.87 -16.76 -7.86
N PRO A 584 -7.73 -15.58 -7.23
CA PRO A 584 -7.47 -14.35 -7.95
C PRO A 584 -6.14 -14.44 -8.74
N PRO A 585 -5.96 -13.64 -9.81
CA PRO A 585 -4.67 -13.54 -10.49
C PRO A 585 -3.63 -13.12 -9.46
N LEU A 586 -2.38 -13.54 -9.67
CA LEU A 586 -1.22 -13.44 -8.77
C LEU A 586 -0.91 -12.05 -8.16
N GLY A 587 -1.68 -11.00 -8.47
CA GLY A 587 -1.59 -9.65 -7.90
C GLY A 587 -2.79 -9.18 -7.07
N ALA A 588 -3.84 -9.97 -6.87
CA ALA A 588 -4.91 -9.68 -5.90
C ALA A 588 -4.87 -10.75 -4.82
N MET A 589 -3.91 -10.65 -3.90
CA MET A 589 -3.64 -11.72 -2.92
C MET A 589 -4.66 -11.70 -1.79
N TRP A 590 -5.87 -12.15 -2.07
CA TRP A 590 -6.66 -12.77 -1.00
C TRP A 590 -6.25 -14.23 -0.90
N LYS A 591 -5.98 -14.68 0.32
CA LYS A 591 -6.48 -16.00 0.70
C LYS A 591 -7.99 -15.89 0.47
N ALA A 592 -8.46 -16.30 -0.71
CA ALA A 592 -9.76 -16.92 -0.72
C ALA A 592 -9.61 -18.00 0.34
N GLU A 593 -10.26 -17.85 1.50
CA GLU A 593 -10.48 -19.00 2.36
C GLU A 593 -10.90 -20.10 1.39
N GLY A 594 -10.16 -21.21 1.37
CA GLY A 594 -10.37 -22.28 0.41
C GLY A 594 -11.76 -22.83 0.65
N ILE A 595 -12.76 -22.18 0.04
CA ILE A 595 -14.18 -22.50 0.09
C ILE A 595 -14.49 -23.29 -1.17
N TRP A 596 -14.01 -22.82 -2.32
CA TRP A 596 -14.16 -23.50 -3.60
C TRP A 596 -12.80 -23.83 -4.21
N THR A 597 -12.63 -25.08 -4.64
CA THR A 597 -11.48 -25.50 -5.46
C THR A 597 -11.71 -25.22 -6.94
N ASP A 598 -12.95 -25.34 -7.42
CA ASP A 598 -13.35 -25.06 -8.79
C ASP A 598 -14.79 -24.49 -8.82
N ILE A 599 -15.06 -23.62 -9.79
CA ILE A 599 -16.40 -23.09 -10.08
C ILE A 599 -16.62 -23.22 -11.58
N GLN A 600 -17.62 -24.01 -11.96
CA GLN A 600 -17.99 -24.21 -13.36
C GLN A 600 -19.43 -23.75 -13.60
N PHE A 601 -19.68 -23.22 -14.79
CA PHE A 601 -21.01 -22.78 -15.18
C PHE A 601 -21.24 -23.05 -16.66
N GLY A 602 -22.50 -23.12 -17.06
CA GLY A 602 -22.88 -23.19 -18.45
C GLY A 602 -24.38 -23.26 -18.59
N TRP A 603 -24.86 -23.70 -19.75
CA TRP A 603 -26.28 -23.54 -20.07
C TRP A 603 -26.73 -24.52 -21.14
N SER A 604 -28.01 -24.86 -21.09
CA SER A 604 -28.77 -25.37 -22.22
C SER A 604 -29.51 -24.20 -22.90
N LEU A 605 -30.48 -24.48 -23.78
CA LEU A 605 -31.34 -23.44 -24.36
C LEU A 605 -32.38 -22.90 -23.36
N ASP A 606 -32.59 -23.59 -22.24
CA ASP A 606 -33.67 -23.33 -21.30
C ASP A 606 -33.21 -23.18 -19.84
N GLN A 607 -31.97 -23.55 -19.50
CA GLN A 607 -31.47 -23.55 -18.12
C GLN A 607 -30.04 -23.02 -18.01
N LEU A 608 -29.77 -22.33 -16.90
CA LEU A 608 -28.44 -22.03 -16.39
C LEU A 608 -28.01 -23.15 -15.45
N TYR A 609 -26.80 -23.67 -15.61
CA TYR A 609 -26.19 -24.65 -14.71
C TYR A 609 -25.01 -24.02 -13.96
N LEU A 610 -24.89 -24.34 -12.68
CA LEU A 610 -23.76 -23.96 -11.84
C LEU A 610 -23.27 -25.19 -11.07
N ARG A 611 -21.95 -25.37 -11.05
CA ARG A 611 -21.25 -26.36 -10.25
C ARG A 611 -20.21 -25.68 -9.37
N LEU A 612 -20.21 -26.06 -8.09
CA LEU A 612 -19.29 -25.57 -7.07
C LEU A 612 -18.62 -26.78 -6.41
N ASP A 613 -17.29 -26.76 -6.35
CA ASP A 613 -16.50 -27.84 -5.77
C ASP A 613 -15.93 -27.39 -4.42
N PRO A 614 -16.52 -27.81 -3.27
CA PRO A 614 -16.07 -27.36 -1.96
C PRO A 614 -14.64 -27.81 -1.66
N ASP A 615 -13.83 -26.93 -1.07
CA ASP A 615 -12.49 -27.25 -0.60
C ASP A 615 -12.54 -27.90 0.80
N GLU A 616 -11.73 -28.93 1.01
CA GLU A 616 -11.67 -29.69 2.25
C GLU A 616 -11.36 -28.84 3.48
N GLN A 617 -10.61 -27.75 3.31
CA GLN A 617 -10.25 -26.84 4.40
C GLN A 617 -11.45 -26.06 4.95
N SER A 618 -12.47 -25.81 4.12
CA SER A 618 -13.69 -25.12 4.55
C SER A 618 -14.67 -26.01 5.31
N ARG A 619 -14.58 -27.34 5.19
CA ARG A 619 -15.53 -28.32 5.76
C ARG A 619 -15.99 -28.04 7.19
N PRO A 620 -15.11 -27.67 8.15
CA PRO A 620 -15.53 -27.44 9.53
C PRO A 620 -16.49 -26.26 9.72
N ARG A 621 -16.51 -25.29 8.79
CA ARG A 621 -17.32 -24.05 8.87
C ARG A 621 -18.48 -24.04 7.87
N GLN A 622 -18.63 -25.06 7.04
CA GLN A 622 -19.65 -25.07 5.97
C GLN A 622 -21.08 -24.92 6.51
N ALA A 623 -21.35 -25.40 7.72
CA ALA A 623 -22.67 -25.25 8.35
C ALA A 623 -23.07 -23.78 8.59
N GLU A 624 -22.11 -22.86 8.68
CA GLU A 624 -22.34 -21.45 8.93
C GLU A 624 -22.48 -20.63 7.64
N PHE A 625 -22.25 -21.26 6.48
CA PHE A 625 -22.17 -20.59 5.19
C PHE A 625 -23.49 -20.62 4.43
N THR A 626 -23.87 -19.46 3.89
CA THR A 626 -24.94 -19.31 2.90
C THR A 626 -24.32 -18.87 1.58
N VAL A 627 -24.68 -19.54 0.49
CA VAL A 627 -24.23 -19.17 -0.86
C VAL A 627 -25.33 -18.37 -1.54
N GLU A 628 -24.98 -17.20 -2.06
CA GLU A 628 -25.88 -16.38 -2.88
C GLU A 628 -25.33 -16.25 -4.32
N LEU A 629 -26.09 -16.70 -5.32
CA LEU A 629 -25.86 -16.40 -6.72
C LEU A 629 -26.68 -15.16 -7.10
N GLN A 630 -25.98 -14.04 -7.32
CA GLN A 630 -26.56 -12.79 -7.79
C GLN A 630 -26.43 -12.68 -9.30
N MET A 631 -27.55 -12.44 -9.98
CA MET A 631 -27.61 -12.30 -11.43
C MET A 631 -28.29 -10.97 -11.78
N GLN A 632 -27.67 -10.18 -12.63
CA GLN A 632 -28.16 -8.86 -13.01
C GLN A 632 -28.31 -8.74 -14.52
N THR A 633 -29.52 -8.36 -14.93
CA THR A 633 -29.83 -7.86 -16.27
C THR A 633 -29.96 -6.33 -16.22
N PRO A 634 -30.10 -5.63 -17.37
CA PRO A 634 -30.33 -4.19 -17.36
C PRO A 634 -31.58 -3.74 -16.57
N GLU A 635 -32.57 -4.61 -16.41
CA GLU A 635 -33.88 -4.26 -15.81
C GLU A 635 -34.10 -4.89 -14.42
N HIS A 636 -33.54 -6.08 -14.18
CA HIS A 636 -33.84 -6.90 -12.99
C HIS A 636 -32.56 -7.41 -12.32
N LEU A 637 -32.61 -7.50 -10.99
CA LEU A 637 -31.65 -8.26 -10.18
C LEU A 637 -32.35 -9.52 -9.64
N TYR A 638 -31.71 -10.66 -9.82
CA TYR A 638 -32.10 -11.94 -9.27
C TYR A 638 -31.10 -12.38 -8.21
N ARG A 639 -31.60 -13.06 -7.19
CA ARG A 639 -30.79 -13.66 -6.14
C ARG A 639 -31.30 -15.06 -5.88
N LEU A 640 -30.43 -16.04 -6.07
CA LEU A 640 -30.62 -17.40 -5.63
C LEU A 640 -29.83 -17.61 -4.36
N SER A 641 -30.43 -18.16 -3.30
CA SER A 641 -29.76 -18.41 -2.02
C SER A 641 -30.00 -19.84 -1.51
N PHE A 642 -28.95 -20.49 -1.02
CA PHE A 642 -29.03 -21.79 -0.34
C PHE A 642 -27.97 -21.91 0.77
N SER A 643 -28.21 -22.76 1.76
CA SER A 643 -27.21 -23.08 2.79
C SER A 643 -26.20 -24.06 2.23
N LEU A 644 -24.93 -23.88 2.60
CA LEU A 644 -23.89 -24.86 2.30
C LEU A 644 -24.02 -26.10 3.18
N GLU A 645 -24.82 -26.08 4.25
CA GLU A 645 -25.22 -27.32 4.94
C GLU A 645 -26.24 -28.09 4.09
N PRO A 646 -26.02 -29.40 3.80
CA PRO A 646 -27.02 -30.20 3.08
C PRO A 646 -28.37 -30.22 3.81
N SER A 647 -29.45 -30.10 3.05
CA SER A 647 -30.82 -30.23 3.57
C SER A 647 -31.58 -31.32 2.83
N GLU A 648 -32.54 -31.99 3.47
CA GLU A 648 -33.42 -32.94 2.78
C GLU A 648 -34.88 -32.46 2.82
N PRO A 649 -35.50 -32.09 1.67
CA PRO A 649 -34.90 -32.05 0.32
C PRO A 649 -33.96 -30.84 0.13
N ASN A 650 -32.91 -31.02 -0.67
CA ASN A 650 -32.03 -29.91 -1.07
C ASN A 650 -32.86 -28.90 -1.89
N GLN A 651 -32.80 -27.62 -1.51
CA GLN A 651 -33.52 -26.56 -2.21
C GLN A 651 -32.78 -25.23 -2.17
N PHE A 652 -33.02 -24.39 -3.18
CA PHE A 652 -32.64 -22.98 -3.17
C PHE A 652 -33.88 -22.08 -3.26
N VAL A 653 -33.77 -20.87 -2.72
CA VAL A 653 -34.80 -19.83 -2.83
C VAL A 653 -34.38 -18.85 -3.92
N LEU A 654 -35.26 -18.59 -4.89
CA LEU A 654 -35.04 -17.59 -5.93
C LEU A 654 -35.87 -16.34 -5.64
N SER A 655 -35.23 -15.17 -5.69
CA SER A 655 -35.85 -13.86 -5.49
C SER A 655 -35.50 -12.90 -6.63
N GLN A 656 -36.33 -11.89 -6.85
CA GLN A 656 -36.11 -10.82 -7.82
C GLN A 656 -36.39 -9.44 -7.24
N LYS A 657 -35.80 -8.41 -7.83
CA LYS A 657 -36.21 -7.01 -7.66
C LYS A 657 -35.90 -6.20 -8.92
N LEU A 658 -36.62 -5.09 -9.08
CA LEU A 658 -36.19 -3.99 -9.95
C LEU A 658 -34.97 -3.30 -9.32
N VAL A 659 -34.15 -2.63 -10.14
CA VAL A 659 -32.91 -1.96 -9.69
C VAL A 659 -33.11 -1.05 -8.46
N SER A 660 -34.29 -0.44 -8.32
CA SER A 660 -34.68 0.43 -7.19
C SER A 660 -35.85 -0.11 -6.33
N GLY A 661 -36.21 -1.38 -6.46
CA GLY A 661 -37.35 -2.00 -5.76
C GLY A 661 -36.96 -2.93 -4.60
N PRO A 662 -37.92 -3.34 -3.75
CA PRO A 662 -37.69 -4.36 -2.72
C PRO A 662 -37.55 -5.76 -3.32
N TRP A 663 -36.86 -6.67 -2.62
CA TRP A 663 -36.79 -8.09 -2.97
C TRP A 663 -38.16 -8.76 -2.84
N GLN A 664 -38.50 -9.58 -3.83
CA GLN A 664 -39.69 -10.43 -3.86
C GLN A 664 -39.27 -11.87 -4.15
N GLU A 665 -39.75 -12.81 -3.35
CA GLU A 665 -39.53 -14.23 -3.59
C GLU A 665 -40.32 -14.70 -4.81
N ILE A 666 -39.64 -15.37 -5.75
CA ILE A 666 -40.26 -16.04 -6.90
C ILE A 666 -40.74 -17.44 -6.48
N GLY A 667 -39.90 -18.17 -5.75
CA GLY A 667 -40.22 -19.48 -5.19
C GLY A 667 -39.01 -20.28 -4.74
N SER A 668 -39.27 -21.48 -4.20
CA SER A 668 -38.26 -22.46 -3.80
C SER A 668 -38.18 -23.61 -4.82
N TYR A 669 -36.96 -24.02 -5.16
CA TYR A 669 -36.68 -24.99 -6.22
C TYR A 669 -35.79 -26.12 -5.72
N GLN A 670 -36.10 -27.35 -6.13
CA GLN A 670 -35.36 -28.57 -5.77
C GLN A 670 -34.35 -29.01 -6.85
N SER A 671 -34.10 -28.16 -7.85
CA SER A 671 -33.09 -28.39 -8.89
C SER A 671 -31.68 -28.07 -8.39
N ILE A 672 -31.34 -28.63 -7.24
CA ILE A 672 -30.02 -28.54 -6.58
C ILE A 672 -29.73 -29.86 -5.89
N CYS A 673 -28.50 -30.35 -6.03
CA CYS A 673 -28.02 -31.50 -5.27
C CYS A 673 -26.68 -31.17 -4.63
N HIS A 674 -26.52 -31.62 -3.38
CA HIS A 674 -25.30 -31.45 -2.60
C HIS A 674 -24.81 -32.84 -2.16
N GLN A 675 -23.70 -33.30 -2.76
CA GLN A 675 -22.98 -34.52 -2.38
C GLN A 675 -21.47 -34.24 -2.35
N ASN A 676 -20.68 -34.79 -3.28
CA ASN A 676 -19.25 -34.49 -3.39
C ASN A 676 -18.99 -33.10 -3.97
N ILE A 677 -19.87 -32.69 -4.87
CA ILE A 677 -19.96 -31.35 -5.45
C ILE A 677 -21.37 -30.81 -5.23
N ILE A 678 -21.53 -29.50 -5.44
CA ILE A 678 -22.84 -28.85 -5.46
C ILE A 678 -23.16 -28.52 -6.90
N GLU A 679 -24.31 -28.99 -7.37
CA GLU A 679 -24.81 -28.73 -8.71
C GLU A 679 -26.20 -28.15 -8.61
N LEU A 680 -26.51 -27.14 -9.42
CA LEU A 680 -27.85 -26.59 -9.52
C LEU A 680 -28.20 -26.18 -10.94
N ALA A 681 -29.50 -26.17 -11.21
CA ALA A 681 -30.08 -25.73 -12.47
C ALA A 681 -31.17 -24.68 -12.24
N VAL A 682 -31.12 -23.58 -12.98
CA VAL A 682 -32.08 -22.47 -12.91
C VAL A 682 -32.74 -22.27 -14.26
N PRO A 683 -34.07 -22.43 -14.38
CA PRO A 683 -34.76 -22.21 -15.65
C PRO A 683 -34.72 -20.74 -16.08
N PHE A 684 -34.33 -20.47 -17.33
CA PHE A 684 -34.30 -19.11 -17.91
C PHE A 684 -35.66 -18.42 -17.89
N LYS A 685 -36.76 -19.19 -17.97
CA LYS A 685 -38.14 -18.71 -17.79
C LYS A 685 -38.30 -17.91 -16.49
N GLU A 686 -37.76 -18.40 -15.38
CA GLU A 686 -37.94 -17.79 -14.06
C GLU A 686 -37.07 -16.53 -13.90
N LEU A 687 -35.98 -16.47 -14.66
CA LEU A 687 -35.09 -15.31 -14.75
C LEU A 687 -35.50 -14.32 -15.86
N GLN A 688 -36.60 -14.59 -16.57
CA GLN A 688 -37.11 -13.77 -17.68
C GLN A 688 -36.04 -13.39 -18.72
N LEU A 689 -35.08 -14.30 -18.96
CA LEU A 689 -33.93 -14.03 -19.82
C LEU A 689 -34.27 -14.22 -21.30
N ILE A 690 -33.78 -13.32 -22.14
CA ILE A 690 -33.96 -13.35 -23.61
C ILE A 690 -32.63 -13.68 -24.28
N ALA A 691 -32.65 -14.53 -25.31
CA ALA A 691 -31.45 -14.85 -26.09
C ALA A 691 -30.75 -13.57 -26.60
N GLY A 692 -29.43 -13.50 -26.42
CA GLY A 692 -28.60 -12.35 -26.78
C GLY A 692 -28.55 -11.22 -25.74
N GLN A 693 -29.39 -11.26 -24.70
CA GLN A 693 -29.34 -10.32 -23.57
C GLN A 693 -28.05 -10.51 -22.77
N GLU A 694 -27.49 -9.41 -22.26
CA GLU A 694 -26.34 -9.44 -21.37
C GLU A 694 -26.77 -9.77 -19.93
N LEU A 695 -26.06 -10.69 -19.30
CA LEU A 695 -26.26 -11.13 -17.92
C LEU A 695 -24.93 -11.04 -17.17
N HIS A 696 -24.97 -10.40 -16.01
CA HIS A 696 -23.86 -10.33 -15.06
C HIS A 696 -24.10 -11.31 -13.92
N MET A 697 -23.12 -12.12 -13.55
CA MET A 697 -23.25 -13.16 -12.55
C MET A 697 -22.14 -13.05 -11.49
N THR A 698 -22.53 -13.09 -10.21
CA THR A 698 -21.62 -13.08 -9.05
C THR A 698 -22.07 -14.10 -8.02
N ILE A 699 -21.13 -14.85 -7.47
CA ILE A 699 -21.36 -15.81 -6.38
C ILE A 699 -20.78 -15.22 -5.10
N LEU A 700 -21.59 -15.11 -4.06
CA LEU A 700 -21.20 -14.68 -2.73
C LEU A 700 -21.27 -15.85 -1.76
N VAL A 701 -20.33 -15.90 -0.82
CA VAL A 701 -20.41 -16.77 0.35
C VAL A 701 -20.54 -15.87 1.57
N LEU A 702 -21.61 -16.09 2.33
CA LEU A 702 -21.96 -15.32 3.50
C LEU A 702 -21.83 -16.17 4.75
N GLU A 703 -21.24 -15.63 5.80
CA GLU A 703 -21.23 -16.21 7.14
C GLU A 703 -21.95 -15.23 8.08
N HIS A 704 -22.99 -15.67 8.79
CA HIS A 704 -23.83 -14.78 9.62
C HIS A 704 -24.35 -13.53 8.89
N HIS A 705 -24.72 -13.66 7.60
CA HIS A 705 -25.14 -12.57 6.70
C HIS A 705 -24.03 -11.56 6.30
N LEU A 706 -22.77 -11.84 6.62
CA LEU A 706 -21.61 -11.03 6.21
C LEU A 706 -20.90 -11.70 5.03
N GLU A 707 -20.55 -10.92 3.99
CA GLU A 707 -19.81 -11.42 2.83
C GLU A 707 -18.38 -11.79 3.24
N ILE A 708 -18.04 -13.08 3.19
CA ILE A 708 -16.70 -13.61 3.47
C ILE A 708 -15.94 -13.99 2.19
N ALA A 709 -16.64 -14.26 1.08
CA ALA A 709 -16.00 -14.50 -0.23
C ALA A 709 -16.91 -14.11 -1.40
N ARG A 710 -16.29 -13.80 -2.55
CA ARG A 710 -16.96 -13.35 -3.77
C ARG A 710 -16.25 -13.90 -5.02
N TYR A 711 -17.02 -14.36 -6.01
CA TYR A 711 -16.50 -14.92 -7.26
C TYR A 711 -17.32 -14.43 -8.48
N PRO A 712 -16.68 -13.87 -9.53
CA PRO A 712 -15.27 -13.50 -9.60
C PRO A 712 -14.92 -12.34 -8.64
N HIS A 713 -13.68 -12.27 -8.16
CA HIS A 713 -13.24 -11.37 -7.07
C HIS A 713 -13.40 -9.87 -7.33
N HIS A 714 -13.41 -9.45 -8.59
CA HIS A 714 -13.32 -8.02 -8.96
C HIS A 714 -14.53 -7.50 -9.72
N LYS A 715 -15.08 -8.30 -10.62
CA LYS A 715 -16.22 -7.94 -11.45
C LYS A 715 -17.08 -9.16 -11.72
N PRO A 716 -18.39 -8.99 -11.91
CA PRO A 716 -19.26 -10.08 -12.30
C PRO A 716 -18.77 -10.77 -13.57
N ALA A 717 -19.03 -12.07 -13.68
CA ALA A 717 -18.92 -12.79 -14.94
C ALA A 717 -19.99 -12.24 -15.90
N THR A 718 -19.57 -11.69 -17.04
CA THR A 718 -20.48 -11.13 -18.05
C THR A 718 -20.60 -12.08 -19.22
N PHE A 719 -21.83 -12.44 -19.59
CA PHE A 719 -22.10 -13.27 -20.75
C PHE A 719 -23.40 -12.89 -21.45
N LYS A 720 -23.54 -13.31 -22.72
CA LYS A 720 -24.80 -13.22 -23.46
C LYS A 720 -25.57 -14.51 -23.31
N VAL A 721 -26.87 -14.40 -23.01
CA VAL A 721 -27.79 -15.54 -22.95
C VAL A 721 -27.74 -16.29 -24.29
N PRO A 722 -27.50 -17.61 -24.30
CA PRO A 722 -27.33 -18.38 -25.53
C PRO A 722 -28.62 -18.37 -26.38
N GLY A 723 -28.46 -18.31 -27.69
CA GLY A 723 -29.54 -18.55 -28.65
C GLY A 723 -29.37 -19.89 -29.36
N PRO A 724 -30.33 -20.30 -30.21
CA PRO A 724 -30.24 -21.52 -31.02
C PRO A 724 -28.99 -21.60 -31.91
N GLU A 725 -28.38 -20.46 -32.24
CA GLU A 725 -27.17 -20.37 -33.05
C GLU A 725 -25.87 -20.37 -32.22
N PHE A 726 -25.93 -20.57 -30.91
CA PHE A 726 -24.77 -20.49 -30.00
C PHE A 726 -23.58 -21.34 -30.46
N GLU A 727 -23.83 -22.63 -30.73
CA GLU A 727 -22.77 -23.52 -31.20
C GLU A 727 -22.31 -23.14 -32.62
N ALA A 728 -23.24 -22.85 -33.54
CA ALA A 728 -22.92 -22.46 -34.90
C ALA A 728 -22.04 -21.19 -34.99
N ASN A 729 -22.19 -20.26 -34.05
CA ASN A 729 -21.41 -19.02 -33.98
C ASN A 729 -20.01 -19.23 -33.39
N LEU A 730 -19.79 -20.26 -32.55
CA LEU A 730 -18.47 -20.61 -32.02
C LEU A 730 -17.57 -21.31 -33.07
N TRP A 731 -18.17 -21.98 -34.05
CA TRP A 731 -17.46 -22.69 -35.14
C TRP A 731 -17.27 -21.86 -36.42
N ARG A 732 -17.78 -20.62 -36.48
CA ARG A 732 -17.47 -19.65 -37.55
C ARG A 732 -16.20 -18.89 -37.18
N VAL A 733 -15.05 -19.44 -37.56
CA VAL A 733 -13.76 -18.74 -37.56
C VAL A 733 -13.63 -17.90 -38.82
#